data_AF-A0A373LKH4-F1
#
_entry.id   AF-A0A373LKH4-F1
#
_cell.length_a   1.000
_cell.length_b   1.000
_cell.length_c   1.000
_cell.angle_alpha   90.00
_cell.angle_beta   90.00
_cell.angle_gamma   90.00
#
_symmetry.space_group_name_H-M   'P 1'
#
loop_
_entity.id
_entity.type
_entity.pdbx_description
1 polymer ?
#
loop_
_entity_poly.entity_id
_entity_poly.type
_entity_poly.pdbx_seq_one_letter_code
_entity_poly.pdbx_strand_id
1 'polypeptide(L)'
;MENYRLEGKTFVIDDYDRLPAFSSFLPGLAGVKGIPMWTFYTNRGQGMNSFGIDNKGNAIMEFNSANTAFENTTVKGFRTFLKIDGEYYEPFFKYEKEAKRQIRMNKNSFKIIETNEKYGIEVTVNYFILPNESIGALVRQVSVKNISDSAKDIEVIDGLPKIITYGISNGEFKEMSNLFKSWAYIKNIDNKVPYYTLRASTKDSAEVSDVEGGYYYLTIKGGELQDVIYDVDTVFGYDLSLMTPVRFIEGGIDNVKAKEQCFANKVPCGFTALHETVAANEAITFDTMMGFAGSEEQINSKVSTFTKPGYIADKFVEAEELADSFTSDIKTHTSAGKFDQYIEQCYLDNFLRGGYPYVLNKDGNKSIIHLFSRKHGDPERDYNFFSIAAEYYSQGNGNFRDVSQNRRNDVFFNKDVGEFNVKTFFSLVQADGYNPLEVRPSLFNVIEGKEDEVNAYVKGNIDGDATAIEKIVAGKFTPGQISNTIAKLGLKVKIDDGDFIAEILNDCDQNIEAGFGEGYWSDHWDYNMDLVDNYLSVFPDKINELLFEDKTYKFYDSVAYVVPRDEKYVINKKGDVRQYGMEVEDEEKLARPGFNKWATNWLKTKDEKIYETSLAVKMVILALSKFAQLDVDGIGVEMEGGKPGWNDAMNGLPGLFGSGTPETFELKRLVNFIINNFDGEGEVTMPAEIAKYLDDVKAALDEYNNGTINDFQYWDKVATIREAYRETIKLYLSGEETVVSKAHIVEVFKAFEAKIEKGIAKAVEMGNGLVPTYITHEAVDFEPVVDENGEPVISHYGLQKAKVKEFKAVALPYFLEGPARMMGYEDVDTARDMYNKVKNTGLYDEKLAMYKTSASIEECSMENGRCRAFTPGWQERENVFLHMEYKYLLAMIKAGLYDEYYETIKGALIPFLDPNMYGRSTLENSSFIASSVNPNEDVHGRGFVARLSGSTTEMISMWIQMMMGGKVFTYEDGKLALNFDPKLANWLFDEGKVTFRLLSTCDVTYINNTGKNTYGVDAAKVSKVEINGETVATEGKIVGEMAEAVRDGKINAINVYFE
;
A
#
# COMPACT_ATOMS: atom_id res chain seq x y z
N MET A 1 25.16 10.93 24.34
CA MET A 1 23.93 10.20 24.67
C MET A 1 23.25 9.91 23.36
N GLU A 2 22.78 8.68 23.14
CA GLU A 2 22.02 8.36 21.94
C GLU A 2 20.64 9.01 22.07
N ASN A 3 20.29 9.89 21.12
CA ASN A 3 18.98 10.57 21.15
C ASN A 3 17.84 9.64 20.70
N TYR A 4 18.16 8.44 20.22
CA TYR A 4 17.23 7.47 19.67
C TYR A 4 17.45 6.13 20.38
N ARG A 5 16.39 5.50 20.89
CA ARG A 5 16.49 4.19 21.56
C ARG A 5 15.20 3.39 21.49
N LEU A 6 15.30 2.08 21.71
CA LEU A 6 14.16 1.18 21.84
C LEU A 6 14.00 0.77 23.33
N GLU A 7 12.87 1.11 23.94
CA GLU A 7 12.50 0.71 25.30
C GLU A 7 11.38 -0.33 25.24
N GLY A 8 11.72 -1.62 25.34
CA GLY A 8 10.75 -2.69 25.14
C GLY A 8 10.18 -2.67 23.72
N LYS A 9 8.89 -2.32 23.59
CA LYS A 9 8.19 -2.14 22.29
C LYS A 9 8.09 -0.68 21.82
N THR A 10 8.59 0.27 22.61
CA THR A 10 8.41 1.70 22.37
C THR A 10 9.70 2.31 21.81
N PHE A 11 9.62 2.95 20.65
CA PHE A 11 10.75 3.71 20.11
C PHE A 11 10.73 5.13 20.69
N VAL A 12 11.85 5.57 21.26
CA VAL A 12 11.98 6.85 21.97
C VAL A 12 12.97 7.76 21.27
N ILE A 13 12.60 9.02 21.11
CA ILE A 13 13.48 10.07 20.63
C ILE A 13 13.52 11.21 21.66
N ASP A 14 14.69 11.45 22.24
CA ASP A 14 14.95 12.58 23.14
C ASP A 14 15.27 13.85 22.35
N ASP A 15 14.87 15.01 22.87
CA ASP A 15 15.02 16.32 22.24
C ASP A 15 14.52 16.32 20.78
N TYR A 16 13.42 15.60 20.53
CA TYR A 16 12.91 15.27 19.19
C TYR A 16 12.67 16.47 18.27
N ASP A 17 12.35 17.61 18.85
CA ASP A 17 12.05 18.87 18.18
C ASP A 17 13.30 19.63 17.72
N ARG A 18 14.47 19.27 18.25
CA ARG A 18 15.79 19.77 17.84
C ARG A 18 16.45 18.88 16.80
N LEU A 19 15.93 17.67 16.62
CA LEU A 19 16.43 16.70 15.64
C LEU A 19 15.84 16.95 14.26
N PRO A 20 16.45 16.35 13.21
CA PRO A 20 15.98 16.57 11.85
C PRO A 20 14.50 16.24 11.68
N ALA A 21 13.80 17.03 10.87
CA ALA A 21 12.35 16.92 10.74
C ALA A 21 11.94 15.61 10.06
N PHE A 22 10.84 15.01 10.53
CA PHE A 22 10.14 13.91 9.87
C PHE A 22 8.63 14.01 10.09
N SER A 23 7.87 13.36 9.21
CA SER A 23 6.45 13.08 9.40
C SER A 23 6.17 11.59 9.42
N SER A 24 5.15 11.19 10.17
CA SER A 24 4.61 9.82 10.20
C SER A 24 3.09 9.87 10.50
N PHE A 25 2.47 8.73 10.74
CA PHE A 25 1.01 8.61 10.93
C PHE A 25 0.66 7.52 11.94
N LEU A 26 -0.46 7.69 12.66
CA LEU A 26 -1.13 6.55 13.29
C LEU A 26 -1.85 5.75 12.20
N PRO A 27 -1.89 4.43 12.30
CA PRO A 27 -2.32 3.56 11.21
C PRO A 27 -3.82 3.68 10.87
N GLY A 28 -4.64 4.33 11.72
CA GLY A 28 -6.09 4.37 11.54
C GLY A 28 -6.77 3.05 11.90
N LEU A 29 -6.08 2.18 12.64
CA LEU A 29 -6.55 0.84 13.02
C LEU A 29 -7.59 0.95 14.15
N ALA A 30 -8.86 1.12 13.76
CA ALA A 30 -9.99 1.22 14.69
C ALA A 30 -10.69 -0.14 14.95
N GLY A 31 -10.21 -1.24 14.37
CA GLY A 31 -10.84 -2.56 14.49
C GLY A 31 -11.94 -2.81 13.45
N VAL A 32 -12.44 -4.04 13.38
CA VAL A 32 -13.40 -4.48 12.34
C VAL A 32 -14.72 -3.69 12.44
N LYS A 33 -15.17 -3.40 13.66
CA LYS A 33 -16.39 -2.63 13.95
C LYS A 33 -16.06 -1.26 14.56
N GLY A 34 -14.99 -0.63 14.10
CA GLY A 34 -14.66 0.76 14.44
C GLY A 34 -14.60 1.65 13.22
N ILE A 35 -14.85 2.94 13.41
CA ILE A 35 -14.76 3.95 12.36
C ILE A 35 -13.33 4.54 12.35
N PRO A 36 -12.55 4.31 11.28
CA PRO A 36 -11.16 4.77 11.23
C PRO A 36 -11.05 6.28 11.06
N MET A 37 -9.90 6.81 11.44
CA MET A 37 -9.49 8.19 11.14
C MET A 37 -8.08 8.19 10.59
N TRP A 38 -7.85 8.98 9.54
CA TRP A 38 -6.49 9.25 9.09
C TRP A 38 -5.88 10.33 9.98
N THR A 39 -4.64 10.14 10.40
CA THR A 39 -3.92 11.10 11.26
C THR A 39 -2.45 11.16 10.88
N PHE A 40 -1.89 12.36 10.82
CA PHE A 40 -0.50 12.62 10.48
C PHE A 40 0.13 13.47 11.56
N TYR A 41 1.30 13.05 12.02
CA TYR A 41 2.09 13.75 13.02
C TYR A 41 3.50 14.04 12.50
N THR A 42 4.15 15.01 13.13
CA THR A 42 5.55 15.36 12.90
C THR A 42 6.31 15.32 14.23
N ASN A 43 7.63 15.44 14.19
CA ASN A 43 8.44 15.67 15.39
C ASN A 43 8.54 17.17 15.74
N ARG A 44 7.46 17.94 15.61
CA ARG A 44 7.41 19.37 15.96
C ARG A 44 6.23 19.66 16.87
N GLY A 45 6.35 20.65 17.74
CA GLY A 45 5.27 21.07 18.64
C GLY A 45 4.69 19.89 19.42
N GLN A 46 3.37 19.82 19.55
CA GLN A 46 2.70 18.66 20.16
C GLN A 46 2.49 17.46 19.22
N GLY A 47 3.24 17.41 18.11
CA GLY A 47 3.28 16.28 17.20
C GLY A 47 2.17 16.26 16.15
N MET A 48 0.90 16.36 16.55
CA MET A 48 -0.22 16.20 15.60
C MET A 48 -0.30 17.37 14.60
N ASN A 49 -0.22 17.07 13.30
CA ASN A 49 -0.21 18.05 12.21
C ASN A 49 -1.49 18.07 11.38
N SER A 50 -2.18 16.94 11.20
CA SER A 50 -3.43 16.90 10.44
C SER A 50 -4.18 15.61 10.71
N PHE A 51 -5.50 15.64 10.69
CA PHE A 51 -6.35 14.45 10.82
C PHE A 51 -7.77 14.70 10.30
N GLY A 52 -8.48 13.62 10.00
CA GLY A 52 -9.86 13.65 9.51
C GLY A 52 -10.40 12.26 9.20
N ILE A 53 -11.46 12.21 8.40
CA ILE A 53 -12.13 10.99 7.95
C ILE A 53 -12.08 10.86 6.43
N ASP A 54 -12.34 9.67 5.87
CA ASP A 54 -12.35 9.39 4.43
C ASP A 54 -11.04 9.72 3.70
N ASN A 55 -10.85 10.98 3.35
CA ASN A 55 -9.73 11.46 2.55
C ASN A 55 -9.32 12.88 3.00
N LYS A 56 -8.23 13.40 2.44
CA LYS A 56 -7.75 14.75 2.76
C LYS A 56 -8.77 15.88 2.51
N GLY A 57 -9.83 15.64 1.73
CA GLY A 57 -10.94 16.58 1.57
C GLY A 57 -11.73 16.78 2.86
N ASN A 58 -11.97 15.72 3.64
CA ASN A 58 -12.73 15.75 4.90
C ASN A 58 -11.78 15.89 6.11
N ALA A 59 -10.95 16.95 6.09
CA ALA A 59 -10.02 17.27 7.16
C ALA A 59 -10.74 17.96 8.33
N ILE A 60 -10.41 17.58 9.56
CA ILE A 60 -10.76 18.34 10.77
C ILE A 60 -9.67 19.40 11.03
N MET A 61 -8.41 18.98 10.89
CA MET A 61 -7.24 19.85 10.91
C MET A 61 -6.58 19.88 9.53
N GLU A 62 -6.29 21.09 9.03
CA GLU A 62 -5.74 21.35 7.68
C GLU A 62 -4.61 20.38 7.30
N PHE A 63 -4.75 19.70 6.15
CA PHE A 63 -3.71 18.82 5.60
C PHE A 63 -2.64 19.65 4.90
N ASN A 64 -1.38 19.51 5.31
CA ASN A 64 -0.23 20.24 4.77
C ASN A 64 0.84 19.30 4.25
N SER A 65 1.50 19.69 3.15
CA SER A 65 2.75 19.08 2.67
C SER A 65 3.83 19.17 3.76
N ALA A 66 4.77 18.24 3.78
CA ALA A 66 5.70 18.03 4.89
C ALA A 66 6.48 19.29 5.30
N ASN A 67 7.00 20.06 4.35
CA ASN A 67 7.73 21.30 4.64
C ASN A 67 6.85 22.31 5.41
N THR A 68 5.62 22.52 4.96
CA THR A 68 4.65 23.42 5.59
C THR A 68 4.08 22.83 6.89
N ALA A 69 4.02 21.51 7.01
CA ALA A 69 3.67 20.82 8.25
C ALA A 69 4.68 21.13 9.35
N PHE A 70 5.99 21.07 9.05
CA PHE A 70 7.05 21.35 10.02
C PHE A 70 7.02 22.80 10.53
N GLU A 71 6.63 23.75 9.67
CA GLU A 71 6.48 25.16 10.03
C GLU A 71 5.26 25.40 10.93
N ASN A 72 4.14 24.74 10.61
CA ASN A 72 2.84 25.06 11.21
C ASN A 72 2.47 24.22 12.43
N THR A 73 3.02 23.02 12.61
CA THR A 73 2.57 22.09 13.67
C THR A 73 2.62 22.73 15.06
N THR A 74 3.68 23.48 15.37
CA THR A 74 3.85 24.13 16.69
C THR A 74 2.79 25.21 16.97
N VAL A 75 2.31 25.93 15.95
CA VAL A 75 1.40 27.07 16.12
C VAL A 75 -0.06 26.69 15.89
N LYS A 76 -0.31 25.90 14.84
CA LYS A 76 -1.65 25.52 14.37
C LYS A 76 -2.11 24.15 14.89
N GLY A 77 -1.20 23.31 15.39
CA GLY A 77 -1.52 22.04 16.04
C GLY A 77 -2.09 22.21 17.45
N PHE A 78 -2.18 21.12 18.21
CA PHE A 78 -2.62 21.18 19.60
C PHE A 78 -1.69 22.06 20.44
N ARG A 79 -2.30 22.82 21.36
CA ARG A 79 -1.65 23.77 22.25
C ARG A 79 -2.12 23.52 23.68
N THR A 80 -1.19 23.67 24.62
CA THR A 80 -1.48 23.63 26.06
C THR A 80 -0.85 24.88 26.66
N PHE A 81 -1.64 25.67 27.35
CA PHE A 81 -1.22 26.90 28.02
C PHE A 81 -1.40 26.72 29.51
N LEU A 82 -0.36 27.06 30.28
CA LEU A 82 -0.34 26.90 31.72
C LEU A 82 -0.14 28.26 32.40
N LYS A 83 -0.79 28.44 33.54
CA LYS A 83 -0.44 29.46 34.53
C LYS A 83 -0.17 28.76 35.84
N ILE A 84 1.07 28.83 36.30
CA ILE A 84 1.58 28.06 37.44
C ILE A 84 1.98 29.06 38.50
N ASP A 85 1.26 29.08 39.62
CA ASP A 85 1.46 30.04 40.70
C ASP A 85 1.44 31.50 40.17
N GLY A 86 0.63 31.75 39.14
CA GLY A 86 0.50 33.05 38.46
C GLY A 86 1.46 33.29 37.27
N GLU A 87 2.48 32.45 37.05
CA GLU A 87 3.44 32.59 35.94
C GLU A 87 2.98 31.83 34.69
N TYR A 88 2.99 32.48 33.53
CA TYR A 88 2.64 31.85 32.24
C TYR A 88 3.73 30.91 31.75
N TYR A 89 3.34 29.74 31.28
CA TYR A 89 4.19 28.78 30.62
C TYR A 89 3.46 28.06 29.49
N GLU A 90 4.19 27.70 28.43
CA GLU A 90 3.64 27.01 27.29
C GLU A 90 4.53 25.83 26.87
N PRO A 91 4.18 24.60 27.28
CA PRO A 91 4.93 23.42 26.92
C PRO A 91 4.93 23.16 25.40
N PHE A 92 6.02 22.56 24.91
CA PHE A 92 6.24 22.20 23.50
C PHE A 92 6.35 23.37 22.50
N PHE A 93 6.31 24.63 22.97
CA PHE A 93 6.31 25.81 22.10
C PHE A 93 7.68 26.50 22.01
N LYS A 94 8.18 27.06 23.12
CA LYS A 94 9.48 27.77 23.15
C LYS A 94 10.64 26.82 23.46
N TYR A 95 11.82 27.07 22.90
CA TYR A 95 13.04 26.32 23.22
C TYR A 95 13.68 26.87 24.50
N GLU A 96 13.17 26.43 25.66
CA GLU A 96 13.80 26.71 26.95
C GLU A 96 14.95 25.74 27.22
N LYS A 97 15.93 26.14 28.03
CA LYS A 97 17.10 25.30 28.35
C LYS A 97 16.74 24.20 29.35
N GLU A 98 15.82 24.53 30.26
CA GLU A 98 15.31 23.71 31.35
C GLU A 98 14.22 22.72 30.88
N ALA A 99 13.70 22.88 29.66
CA ALA A 99 12.72 22.00 29.06
C ALA A 99 13.40 20.81 28.37
N LYS A 100 13.02 19.59 28.76
CA LYS A 100 13.46 18.32 28.16
C LYS A 100 12.28 17.63 27.50
N ARG A 101 12.39 17.36 26.20
CA ARG A 101 11.30 16.84 25.38
C ARG A 101 11.58 15.42 24.93
N GLN A 102 10.55 14.59 24.91
CA GLN A 102 10.61 13.21 24.45
C GLN A 102 9.41 12.96 23.53
N ILE A 103 9.61 12.19 22.46
CA ILE A 103 8.51 11.52 21.75
C ILE A 103 8.73 10.01 21.87
N ARG A 104 7.65 9.29 22.15
CA ARG A 104 7.62 7.85 22.38
C ARG A 104 6.55 7.25 21.48
N MET A 105 6.94 6.37 20.57
CA MET A 105 6.09 5.85 19.49
C MET A 105 5.87 4.34 19.66
N ASN A 106 4.61 3.94 19.61
CA ASN A 106 4.15 2.56 19.52
C ASN A 106 3.47 2.36 18.15
N LYS A 107 2.98 1.14 17.86
CA LYS A 107 2.35 0.84 16.57
C LYS A 107 1.04 1.61 16.31
N ASN A 108 0.21 1.79 17.34
CA ASN A 108 -1.12 2.43 17.23
C ASN A 108 -1.30 3.68 18.11
N SER A 109 -0.23 4.12 18.76
CA SER A 109 -0.24 5.32 19.59
C SER A 109 1.13 6.01 19.59
N PHE A 110 1.14 7.30 19.92
CA PHE A 110 2.38 7.98 20.30
C PHE A 110 2.10 8.96 21.43
N LYS A 111 3.13 9.21 22.23
CA LYS A 111 3.09 10.18 23.31
C LYS A 111 4.28 11.10 23.28
N ILE A 112 4.05 12.34 23.69
CA ILE A 112 5.10 13.34 23.92
C ILE A 112 5.14 13.70 25.39
N ILE A 113 6.34 14.00 25.86
CA ILE A 113 6.59 14.36 27.25
C ILE A 113 7.49 15.59 27.25
N GLU A 114 7.15 16.58 28.05
CA GLU A 114 8.04 17.66 28.39
C GLU A 114 8.16 17.81 29.91
N THR A 115 9.38 17.71 30.40
CA THR A 115 9.73 17.99 31.79
C THR A 115 10.42 19.35 31.84
N ASN A 116 9.92 20.28 32.66
CA ASN A 116 10.55 21.59 32.86
C ASN A 116 10.83 21.83 34.35
N GLU A 117 12.12 21.80 34.70
CA GLU A 117 12.59 21.96 36.08
C GLU A 117 12.35 23.37 36.64
N LYS A 118 12.35 24.42 35.80
CA LYS A 118 12.11 25.80 36.24
C LYS A 118 10.73 25.94 36.88
N TYR A 119 9.73 25.36 36.25
CA TYR A 119 8.33 25.43 36.68
C TYR A 119 7.93 24.29 37.61
N GLY A 120 8.76 23.24 37.72
CA GLY A 120 8.49 22.06 38.53
C GLY A 120 7.29 21.27 37.99
N ILE A 121 7.17 21.15 36.67
CA ILE A 121 6.08 20.43 36.00
C ILE A 121 6.57 19.44 34.94
N GLU A 122 5.77 18.41 34.73
CA GLU A 122 5.86 17.51 33.59
C GLU A 122 4.52 17.47 32.86
N VAL A 123 4.54 17.65 31.55
CA VAL A 123 3.36 17.57 30.70
C VAL A 123 3.49 16.37 29.80
N THR A 124 2.52 15.46 29.86
CA THR A 124 2.43 14.29 28.98
C THR A 124 1.18 14.40 28.11
N VAL A 125 1.33 14.16 26.82
CA VAL A 125 0.22 14.08 25.87
C VAL A 125 0.31 12.77 25.10
N ASN A 126 -0.74 11.95 25.17
CA ASN A 126 -0.87 10.67 24.46
C ASN A 126 -1.93 10.77 23.36
N TYR A 127 -1.71 10.13 22.21
CA TYR A 127 -2.61 10.11 21.06
C TYR A 127 -2.90 8.68 20.60
N PHE A 128 -4.17 8.35 20.36
CA PHE A 128 -4.61 7.10 19.72
C PHE A 128 -5.96 7.27 19.01
N ILE A 129 -6.33 6.32 18.15
CA ILE A 129 -7.64 6.31 17.48
C ILE A 129 -8.63 5.50 18.32
N LEU A 130 -9.85 6.01 18.50
CA LEU A 130 -10.91 5.32 19.25
C LEU A 130 -11.24 3.96 18.59
N PRO A 131 -11.00 2.83 19.27
CA PRO A 131 -11.23 1.50 18.69
C PRO A 131 -12.66 0.99 18.94
N ASN A 132 -13.17 0.20 17.98
CA ASN A 132 -14.43 -0.55 18.03
C ASN A 132 -15.61 0.26 18.55
N GLU A 133 -15.78 1.47 18.00
CA GLU A 133 -16.88 2.37 18.32
C GLU A 133 -17.62 2.82 17.06
N SER A 134 -18.89 3.17 17.25
CA SER A 134 -19.81 3.58 16.19
C SER A 134 -19.58 4.98 15.62
N ILE A 135 -18.53 5.66 16.11
CA ILE A 135 -18.08 6.98 15.70
C ILE A 135 -16.55 6.99 15.70
N GLY A 136 -15.94 7.77 14.81
CA GLY A 136 -14.49 7.94 14.78
C GLY A 136 -14.07 9.05 15.75
N ALA A 137 -12.94 8.88 16.43
CA ALA A 137 -12.26 9.96 17.15
C ALA A 137 -10.74 9.77 17.20
N LEU A 138 -10.02 10.89 17.10
CA LEU A 138 -8.70 11.03 17.70
C LEU A 138 -8.91 11.27 19.19
N VAL A 139 -8.40 10.36 20.02
CA VAL A 139 -8.37 10.51 21.47
C VAL A 139 -7.02 11.09 21.87
N ARG A 140 -7.08 12.15 22.68
CA ARG A 140 -5.91 12.85 23.21
C ARG A 140 -6.00 12.85 24.73
N GLN A 141 -5.02 12.25 25.41
CA GLN A 141 -4.98 12.17 26.87
C GLN A 141 -3.89 13.10 27.39
N VAL A 142 -4.22 13.99 28.32
CA VAL A 142 -3.29 14.98 28.87
C VAL A 142 -3.08 14.74 30.35
N SER A 143 -1.82 14.85 30.78
CA SER A 143 -1.45 14.91 32.18
C SER A 143 -0.54 16.12 32.41
N VAL A 144 -0.91 16.99 33.36
CA VAL A 144 -0.05 18.06 33.87
C VAL A 144 0.31 17.71 35.31
N LYS A 145 1.52 17.20 35.51
CA LYS A 145 2.00 16.68 36.79
C LYS A 145 2.87 17.72 37.50
N ASN A 146 2.61 17.90 38.79
CA ASN A 146 3.48 18.66 39.68
C ASN A 146 4.63 17.77 40.15
N ILE A 147 5.86 18.05 39.71
CA ILE A 147 7.07 17.29 40.08
C ILE A 147 7.88 17.98 41.19
N SER A 148 7.33 19.03 41.80
CA SER A 148 7.92 19.71 42.95
C SER A 148 7.43 19.13 44.28
N ASP A 149 8.10 19.49 45.37
CA ASP A 149 7.78 19.03 46.73
C ASP A 149 6.64 19.82 47.41
N SER A 150 6.07 20.82 46.73
CA SER A 150 5.00 21.69 47.25
C SER A 150 3.79 21.73 46.34
N ALA A 151 2.61 21.96 46.90
CA ALA A 151 1.41 22.16 46.09
C ALA A 151 1.54 23.41 45.19
N LYS A 152 0.96 23.33 43.99
CA LYS A 152 0.98 24.41 42.98
C LYS A 152 -0.43 24.78 42.57
N ASP A 153 -0.70 26.06 42.38
CA ASP A 153 -1.94 26.52 41.75
C ASP A 153 -1.77 26.52 40.23
N ILE A 154 -2.56 25.72 39.52
CA ILE A 154 -2.39 25.49 38.08
C ILE A 154 -3.69 25.77 37.34
N GLU A 155 -3.63 26.75 36.43
CA GLU A 155 -4.63 26.98 35.39
C GLU A 155 -4.15 26.36 34.07
N VAL A 156 -5.05 25.69 33.35
CA VAL A 156 -4.78 25.02 32.06
C VAL A 156 -5.81 25.48 31.02
N ILE A 157 -5.33 25.92 29.86
CA ILE A 157 -6.12 25.99 28.61
C ILE A 157 -5.51 25.02 27.62
N ASP A 158 -6.28 24.04 27.14
CA ASP A 158 -5.76 22.97 26.30
C ASP A 158 -6.70 22.63 25.14
N GLY A 159 -6.15 22.46 23.94
CA GLY A 159 -6.96 22.12 22.76
C GLY A 159 -6.37 22.54 21.41
N LEU A 160 -7.23 22.70 20.41
CA LEU A 160 -6.90 22.97 19.02
C LEU A 160 -7.35 24.38 18.60
N PRO A 161 -6.47 25.22 18.03
CA PRO A 161 -6.79 26.62 17.71
C PRO A 161 -7.66 26.80 16.46
N LYS A 162 -7.70 25.82 15.56
CA LYS A 162 -8.49 25.87 14.32
C LYS A 162 -9.10 24.52 14.00
N ILE A 163 -10.41 24.50 13.78
CA ILE A 163 -11.17 23.34 13.29
C ILE A 163 -11.79 23.73 11.95
N ILE A 164 -11.56 22.90 10.92
CA ILE A 164 -12.30 23.00 9.66
C ILE A 164 -13.68 22.39 9.91
N THR A 165 -14.76 23.13 9.68
CA THR A 165 -16.11 22.60 9.87
C THR A 165 -16.43 21.57 8.78
N TYR A 166 -17.10 20.48 9.17
CA TYR A 166 -17.50 19.42 8.25
C TYR A 166 -18.31 19.96 7.08
N GLY A 167 -18.01 19.50 5.85
CA GLY A 167 -18.63 19.98 4.62
C GLY A 167 -17.81 21.05 3.87
N ILE A 168 -16.74 21.59 4.47
CA ILE A 168 -15.73 22.40 3.75
C ILE A 168 -14.58 21.49 3.38
N SER A 169 -14.25 21.39 2.09
CA SER A 169 -13.08 20.59 1.70
C SER A 169 -11.76 21.29 2.07
N ASN A 170 -10.71 20.51 2.33
CA ASN A 170 -9.38 21.06 2.64
C ASN A 170 -8.83 22.01 1.56
N GLY A 171 -9.07 21.74 0.27
CA GLY A 171 -8.66 22.62 -0.83
C GLY A 171 -9.40 23.95 -0.80
N GLU A 172 -10.72 23.91 -0.66
CA GLU A 172 -11.57 25.09 -0.51
C GLU A 172 -11.18 25.96 0.69
N PHE A 173 -10.87 25.33 1.84
CA PHE A 173 -10.44 26.06 3.02
C PHE A 173 -9.10 26.80 2.78
N LYS A 174 -8.14 26.15 2.12
CA LYS A 174 -6.83 26.77 1.81
C LYS A 174 -6.95 27.98 0.89
N GLU A 175 -7.80 27.89 -0.12
CA GLU A 175 -7.94 28.94 -1.13
C GLU A 175 -8.91 30.06 -0.70
N MET A 176 -9.96 29.72 0.07
CA MET A 176 -11.12 30.60 0.28
C MET A 176 -11.65 30.58 1.73
N SER A 177 -10.84 30.28 2.75
CA SER A 177 -11.28 30.24 4.16
C SER A 177 -12.04 31.47 4.64
N ASN A 178 -11.70 32.68 4.15
CA ASN A 178 -12.42 33.90 4.53
C ASN A 178 -13.89 33.91 4.08
N LEU A 179 -14.22 33.29 2.95
CA LEU A 179 -15.59 33.14 2.48
C LEU A 179 -16.30 32.03 3.27
N PHE A 180 -15.70 30.83 3.30
CA PHE A 180 -16.33 29.63 3.85
C PHE A 180 -16.60 29.70 5.35
N LYS A 181 -15.84 30.49 6.12
CA LYS A 181 -16.17 30.74 7.54
C LYS A 181 -17.60 31.27 7.72
N SER A 182 -18.20 31.90 6.69
CA SER A 182 -19.58 32.43 6.73
C SER A 182 -20.64 31.33 6.81
N TRP A 183 -20.34 30.11 6.35
CA TRP A 183 -21.22 28.95 6.46
C TRP A 183 -21.04 28.18 7.77
N ALA A 184 -19.91 28.36 8.45
CA ALA A 184 -19.56 27.66 9.68
C ALA A 184 -20.61 27.91 10.78
N TYR A 185 -21.04 26.82 11.42
CA TYR A 185 -22.06 26.84 12.44
C TYR A 185 -21.80 25.77 13.49
N ILE A 186 -21.90 26.16 14.76
CA ILE A 186 -21.62 25.29 15.90
C ILE A 186 -22.94 25.04 16.64
N LYS A 187 -23.31 23.77 16.77
CA LYS A 187 -24.51 23.28 17.46
C LYS A 187 -24.13 22.51 18.73
N ASN A 188 -25.13 21.98 19.44
CA ASN A 188 -24.96 21.07 20.57
C ASN A 188 -24.12 21.61 21.76
N ILE A 189 -23.99 22.95 21.86
CA ILE A 189 -23.15 23.63 22.87
C ILE A 189 -23.69 23.38 24.29
N ASP A 190 -25.01 23.36 24.46
CA ASP A 190 -25.67 23.17 25.77
C ASP A 190 -25.40 21.79 26.37
N ASN A 191 -25.07 20.80 25.53
CA ASN A 191 -24.68 19.46 25.95
C ASN A 191 -23.17 19.33 26.22
N LYS A 192 -22.41 20.44 26.17
CA LYS A 192 -20.95 20.50 26.32
C LYS A 192 -20.17 19.69 25.27
N VAL A 193 -20.79 19.41 24.14
CA VAL A 193 -20.16 18.69 23.00
C VAL A 193 -20.41 19.48 21.72
N PRO A 194 -19.71 20.60 21.49
CA PRO A 194 -19.88 21.40 20.29
C PRO A 194 -19.79 20.55 19.03
N TYR A 195 -20.76 20.77 18.14
CA TYR A 195 -20.91 20.05 16.89
C TYR A 195 -20.71 21.01 15.71
N TYR A 196 -19.64 20.80 14.95
CA TYR A 196 -19.11 21.69 13.92
C TYR A 196 -19.62 21.26 12.54
N THR A 197 -20.54 22.03 11.98
CA THR A 197 -21.21 21.74 10.69
C THR A 197 -21.47 23.04 9.91
N LEU A 198 -22.16 22.94 8.77
CA LEU A 198 -22.58 24.09 7.97
C LEU A 198 -24.09 24.33 8.08
N ARG A 199 -24.50 25.56 7.78
CA ARG A 199 -25.93 25.94 7.73
C ARG A 199 -26.67 25.41 6.49
N ALA A 200 -25.94 25.18 5.42
CA ALA A 200 -26.46 24.81 4.10
C ALA A 200 -25.32 24.31 3.21
N SER A 201 -25.65 23.69 2.07
CA SER A 201 -24.71 23.35 1.01
C SER A 201 -23.91 24.57 0.52
N THR A 202 -22.64 24.34 0.17
CA THR A 202 -21.70 25.39 -0.30
C THR A 202 -21.65 25.56 -1.81
N LYS A 203 -22.25 24.64 -2.58
CA LYS A 203 -22.24 24.68 -4.05
C LYS A 203 -23.07 25.85 -4.57
N ASP A 204 -22.58 26.50 -5.62
CA ASP A 204 -23.34 27.48 -6.39
C ASP A 204 -24.38 26.76 -7.26
N SER A 205 -25.50 26.41 -6.62
CA SER A 205 -26.59 25.61 -7.16
C SER A 205 -27.94 26.23 -6.81
N ALA A 206 -28.91 26.10 -7.71
CA ALA A 206 -30.30 26.47 -7.42
C ALA A 206 -30.92 25.55 -6.35
N GLU A 207 -30.42 24.31 -6.24
CA GLU A 207 -30.79 23.38 -5.19
C GLU A 207 -29.83 23.54 -4.00
N VAL A 208 -30.36 24.10 -2.91
CA VAL A 208 -29.67 24.21 -1.63
C VAL A 208 -30.13 23.05 -0.75
N SER A 209 -29.19 22.27 -0.23
CA SER A 209 -29.47 21.12 0.62
C SER A 209 -28.87 21.29 2.02
N ASP A 210 -29.40 20.53 2.97
CA ASP A 210 -28.79 20.39 4.30
C ASP A 210 -27.47 19.60 4.22
N VAL A 211 -26.57 19.86 5.16
CA VAL A 211 -25.33 19.09 5.33
C VAL A 211 -25.56 18.04 6.41
N GLU A 212 -25.53 16.76 6.02
CA GLU A 212 -25.63 15.63 6.95
C GLU A 212 -24.27 15.26 7.54
N GLY A 213 -24.19 15.19 8.87
CA GLY A 213 -22.94 14.90 9.59
C GLY A 213 -22.23 16.14 10.11
N GLY A 214 -21.23 15.90 10.95
CA GLY A 214 -20.49 16.97 11.62
C GLY A 214 -19.35 16.45 12.46
N TYR A 215 -18.39 17.33 12.71
CA TYR A 215 -17.32 17.04 13.66
C TYR A 215 -17.77 17.38 15.07
N TYR A 216 -17.21 16.70 16.06
CA TYR A 216 -17.47 17.01 17.47
C TYR A 216 -16.18 17.19 18.24
N TYR A 217 -16.26 17.92 19.35
CA TYR A 217 -15.21 18.06 20.35
C TYR A 217 -15.80 17.87 21.73
N LEU A 218 -15.17 17.05 22.57
CA LEU A 218 -15.53 16.93 23.98
C LEU A 218 -14.29 16.69 24.83
N THR A 219 -14.37 17.08 26.10
CA THR A 219 -13.34 16.78 27.10
C THR A 219 -14.00 16.18 28.34
N ILE A 220 -13.42 15.09 28.84
CA ILE A 220 -13.86 14.36 30.02
C ILE A 220 -12.79 14.49 31.10
N LYS A 221 -13.22 14.88 32.29
CA LYS A 221 -12.38 14.92 33.49
C LYS A 221 -13.15 14.34 34.66
N GLY A 222 -12.56 13.36 35.35
CA GLY A 222 -13.20 12.73 36.51
C GLY A 222 -14.56 12.09 36.21
N GLY A 223 -14.78 11.64 34.97
CA GLY A 223 -16.08 11.11 34.52
C GLY A 223 -17.14 12.17 34.21
N GLU A 224 -16.76 13.44 34.10
CA GLU A 224 -17.70 14.53 33.77
C GLU A 224 -17.25 15.32 32.54
N LEU A 225 -18.23 15.74 31.72
CA LEU A 225 -18.00 16.62 30.58
C LEU A 225 -17.65 18.04 31.04
N GLN A 226 -16.61 18.58 30.40
CA GLN A 226 -16.13 19.94 30.61
C GLN A 226 -16.68 20.90 29.56
N ASP A 227 -16.85 22.17 29.93
CA ASP A 227 -17.26 23.19 28.97
C ASP A 227 -16.17 23.41 27.91
N VAL A 228 -16.60 23.56 26.66
CA VAL A 228 -15.71 23.73 25.52
C VAL A 228 -15.75 25.17 25.02
N ILE A 229 -14.57 25.72 24.82
CA ILE A 229 -14.33 26.99 24.18
C ILE A 229 -14.24 26.74 22.67
N TYR A 230 -15.15 27.34 21.91
CA TYR A 230 -15.28 27.17 20.47
C TYR A 230 -15.00 28.44 19.66
N ASP A 231 -14.82 29.58 20.33
CA ASP A 231 -14.43 30.85 19.70
C ASP A 231 -12.97 31.20 20.04
N VAL A 232 -12.11 31.21 19.02
CA VAL A 232 -10.66 31.42 19.14
C VAL A 232 -10.31 32.78 19.76
N ASP A 233 -11.17 33.79 19.60
CA ASP A 233 -10.95 35.14 20.15
C ASP A 233 -10.99 35.17 21.68
N THR A 234 -11.61 34.15 22.31
CA THR A 234 -11.68 34.02 23.78
C THR A 234 -10.32 33.67 24.39
N VAL A 235 -9.42 33.07 23.61
CA VAL A 235 -8.06 32.71 24.03
C VAL A 235 -7.05 33.74 23.50
N PHE A 236 -7.06 33.99 22.19
CA PHE A 236 -6.03 34.78 21.51
C PHE A 236 -6.35 36.28 21.41
N GLY A 237 -7.60 36.69 21.65
CA GLY A 237 -7.99 38.10 21.60
C GLY A 237 -7.69 38.74 20.24
N TYR A 238 -6.84 39.77 20.24
CA TYR A 238 -6.45 40.48 19.01
C TYR A 238 -5.30 39.80 18.25
N ASP A 239 -4.64 38.78 18.81
CA ASP A 239 -3.52 38.11 18.16
C ASP A 239 -3.99 37.05 17.16
N LEU A 240 -4.30 37.51 15.94
CA LEU A 240 -4.72 36.64 14.84
C LEU A 240 -3.62 35.73 14.29
N SER A 241 -2.35 35.93 14.70
CA SER A 241 -1.25 35.03 14.34
C SER A 241 -1.29 33.72 15.11
N LEU A 242 -2.12 33.65 16.16
CA LEU A 242 -2.21 32.56 17.13
C LEU A 242 -0.91 32.33 17.93
N MET A 243 0.02 33.29 17.94
CA MET A 243 1.25 33.13 18.70
C MET A 243 1.02 33.28 20.20
N THR A 244 0.19 34.23 20.61
CA THR A 244 0.03 34.63 22.02
C THR A 244 -1.41 34.43 22.50
N PRO A 245 -1.68 33.61 23.53
CA PRO A 245 -3.00 33.51 24.15
C PRO A 245 -3.26 34.73 25.06
N VAL A 246 -3.44 35.90 24.43
CA VAL A 246 -3.48 37.23 25.08
C VAL A 246 -4.39 37.23 26.31
N ARG A 247 -5.62 36.73 26.18
CA ARG A 247 -6.62 36.82 27.24
C ARG A 247 -6.23 35.97 28.45
N PHE A 248 -5.67 34.79 28.20
CA PHE A 248 -5.19 33.90 29.26
C PHE A 248 -3.97 34.50 30.00
N ILE A 249 -3.04 35.11 29.28
CA ILE A 249 -1.90 35.80 29.91
C ILE A 249 -2.38 36.96 30.79
N GLU A 250 -3.25 37.83 30.27
CA GLU A 250 -3.71 39.04 30.94
C GLU A 250 -4.51 38.77 32.22
N GLY A 251 -5.33 37.71 32.26
CA GLY A 251 -6.25 37.51 33.37
C GLY A 251 -6.69 36.07 33.64
N GLY A 252 -5.91 35.09 33.17
CA GLY A 252 -6.17 33.67 33.43
C GLY A 252 -7.46 33.16 32.77
N ILE A 253 -7.96 32.05 33.28
CA ILE A 253 -9.19 31.37 32.84
C ILE A 253 -10.40 32.29 32.99
N ASP A 254 -10.45 33.11 34.03
CA ASP A 254 -11.56 34.04 34.26
C ASP A 254 -11.69 35.04 33.10
N ASN A 255 -10.58 35.59 32.61
CA ASN A 255 -10.61 36.49 31.46
C ASN A 255 -10.93 35.76 30.15
N VAL A 256 -10.52 34.50 29.99
CA VAL A 256 -10.93 33.67 28.84
C VAL A 256 -12.45 33.46 28.85
N LYS A 257 -13.00 33.01 29.98
CA LYS A 257 -14.44 32.71 30.16
C LYS A 257 -15.32 33.96 30.16
N ALA A 258 -14.78 35.13 30.51
CA ALA A 258 -15.53 36.38 30.50
C ALA A 258 -15.93 36.86 29.09
N LYS A 259 -15.30 36.34 28.03
CA LYS A 259 -15.65 36.67 26.64
C LYS A 259 -16.80 35.81 26.16
N GLU A 260 -17.91 36.46 25.82
CA GLU A 260 -19.02 35.79 25.13
C GLU A 260 -18.53 35.23 23.77
N GLN A 261 -18.81 33.94 23.56
CA GLN A 261 -18.37 33.18 22.40
C GLN A 261 -19.35 33.34 21.23
N CYS A 262 -18.84 33.33 20.00
CA CYS A 262 -19.65 33.38 18.79
C CYS A 262 -19.65 32.03 18.06
N PHE A 263 -20.83 31.43 17.87
CA PHE A 263 -21.02 30.11 17.25
C PHE A 263 -21.09 30.11 15.71
N ALA A 264 -20.91 31.27 15.06
CA ALA A 264 -21.12 31.41 13.62
C ALA A 264 -20.19 32.44 12.95
N ASN A 265 -20.00 32.31 11.64
CA ASN A 265 -19.23 33.25 10.81
C ASN A 265 -17.75 33.41 11.25
N LYS A 266 -17.16 32.34 11.78
CA LYS A 266 -15.79 32.30 12.29
C LYS A 266 -15.15 30.96 11.95
N VAL A 267 -13.81 30.95 11.91
CA VAL A 267 -13.06 29.69 11.97
C VAL A 267 -13.06 29.26 13.43
N PRO A 268 -13.72 28.14 13.78
CA PRO A 268 -13.87 27.73 15.17
C PRO A 268 -12.59 27.13 15.74
N CYS A 269 -12.54 27.03 17.06
CA CYS A 269 -11.53 26.27 17.81
C CYS A 269 -12.20 25.19 18.68
N GLY A 270 -11.39 24.46 19.43
CA GLY A 270 -11.86 23.61 20.53
C GLY A 270 -10.83 23.65 21.66
N PHE A 271 -11.14 24.30 22.77
CA PHE A 271 -10.30 24.35 23.97
C PHE A 271 -11.08 23.98 25.23
N THR A 272 -10.40 23.51 26.25
CA THR A 272 -10.96 23.25 27.59
C THR A 272 -10.14 23.99 28.64
N ALA A 273 -10.84 24.55 29.62
CA ALA A 273 -10.26 25.34 30.70
C ALA A 273 -10.42 24.66 32.06
N LEU A 274 -9.31 24.41 32.77
CA LEU A 274 -9.26 23.71 34.06
C LEU A 274 -8.42 24.49 35.08
N HIS A 275 -8.86 24.56 36.34
CA HIS A 275 -8.13 25.24 37.42
C HIS A 275 -8.15 24.41 38.69
N GLU A 276 -6.99 24.00 39.18
CA GLU A 276 -6.82 23.19 40.38
C GLU A 276 -5.55 23.53 41.16
N THR A 277 -5.61 23.37 42.48
CA THR A 277 -4.41 23.28 43.31
C THR A 277 -3.91 21.83 43.33
N VAL A 278 -2.75 21.59 42.74
CA VAL A 278 -2.17 20.26 42.52
C VAL A 278 -1.10 19.98 43.58
N ALA A 279 -1.32 18.95 44.41
CA ALA A 279 -0.35 18.55 45.43
C ALA A 279 0.96 18.02 44.82
N ALA A 280 2.00 17.91 45.63
CA ALA A 280 3.28 17.35 45.22
C ALA A 280 3.10 15.93 44.64
N ASN A 281 3.67 15.67 43.46
CA ASN A 281 3.57 14.41 42.71
C ASN A 281 2.18 14.03 42.17
N GLU A 282 1.16 14.86 42.37
CA GLU A 282 -0.18 14.69 41.78
C GLU A 282 -0.26 15.33 40.39
N ALA A 283 -1.34 15.04 39.65
CA ALA A 283 -1.53 15.56 38.29
C ALA A 283 -2.99 15.95 38.00
N ILE A 284 -3.16 16.95 37.14
CA ILE A 284 -4.42 17.20 36.43
C ILE A 284 -4.44 16.28 35.22
N THR A 285 -5.45 15.41 35.11
CA THR A 285 -5.61 14.48 33.98
C THR A 285 -6.98 14.60 33.34
N PHE A 286 -7.03 14.60 32.01
CA PHE A 286 -8.27 14.65 31.24
C PHE A 286 -8.08 14.05 29.84
N ASP A 287 -9.19 13.62 29.25
CA ASP A 287 -9.24 13.04 27.91
C ASP A 287 -10.07 13.94 27.00
N THR A 288 -9.53 14.26 25.83
CA THR A 288 -10.23 15.00 24.78
C THR A 288 -10.47 14.08 23.59
N MET A 289 -11.69 14.11 23.04
CA MET A 289 -12.04 13.39 21.82
C MET A 289 -12.47 14.38 20.75
N MET A 290 -11.92 14.20 19.55
CA MET A 290 -12.31 14.97 18.37
C MET A 290 -12.45 14.06 17.17
N GLY A 291 -13.60 14.14 16.50
CA GLY A 291 -13.94 13.15 15.50
C GLY A 291 -15.23 13.47 14.75
N PHE A 292 -15.80 12.45 14.13
CA PHE A 292 -16.98 12.55 13.28
C PHE A 292 -18.15 11.77 13.86
N ALA A 293 -19.34 12.37 13.83
CA ALA A 293 -20.61 11.70 14.06
C ALA A 293 -21.59 12.08 12.94
N GLY A 294 -22.51 11.17 12.63
CA GLY A 294 -23.56 11.39 11.63
C GLY A 294 -24.65 12.35 12.10
N SER A 295 -24.84 12.52 13.41
CA SER A 295 -25.79 13.49 13.99
C SER A 295 -25.42 13.88 15.43
N GLU A 296 -26.07 14.93 15.95
CA GLU A 296 -25.96 15.36 17.35
C GLU A 296 -26.50 14.29 18.32
N GLU A 297 -27.60 13.63 17.94
CA GLU A 297 -28.21 12.56 18.73
C GLU A 297 -27.27 11.36 18.87
N GLN A 298 -26.57 11.00 17.78
CA GLN A 298 -25.62 9.89 17.79
C GLN A 298 -24.51 10.14 18.82
N ILE A 299 -23.85 11.30 18.80
CA ILE A 299 -22.78 11.60 19.77
C ILE A 299 -23.33 11.74 21.20
N ASN A 300 -24.47 12.41 21.39
CA ASN A 300 -25.07 12.58 22.72
C ASN A 300 -25.47 11.25 23.34
N SER A 301 -25.88 10.25 22.55
CA SER A 301 -26.18 8.91 23.05
C SER A 301 -24.95 8.20 23.64
N LYS A 302 -23.75 8.52 23.14
CA LYS A 302 -22.48 7.91 23.54
C LYS A 302 -21.85 8.57 24.77
N VAL A 303 -22.22 9.82 25.08
CA VAL A 303 -21.67 10.58 26.22
C VAL A 303 -21.71 9.77 27.52
N SER A 304 -22.85 9.15 27.84
CA SER A 304 -23.02 8.34 29.06
C SER A 304 -22.12 7.10 29.13
N THR A 305 -21.62 6.64 27.98
CA THR A 305 -20.65 5.55 27.89
C THR A 305 -19.24 6.08 28.07
N PHE A 306 -18.90 7.17 27.40
CA PHE A 306 -17.57 7.78 27.47
C PHE A 306 -17.22 8.31 28.86
N THR A 307 -18.21 8.78 29.62
CA THR A 307 -18.02 9.29 30.99
C THR A 307 -17.91 8.20 32.05
N LYS A 308 -18.08 6.92 31.70
CA LYS A 308 -17.90 5.83 32.67
C LYS A 308 -16.45 5.79 33.15
N PRO A 309 -16.21 5.65 34.47
CA PRO A 309 -14.86 5.51 35.01
C PRO A 309 -14.08 4.40 34.31
N GLY A 310 -12.84 4.69 33.91
CA GLY A 310 -11.94 3.72 33.25
C GLY A 310 -12.16 3.52 31.76
N TYR A 311 -13.32 3.87 31.20
CA TYR A 311 -13.68 3.51 29.83
C TYR A 311 -12.67 3.98 28.77
N ILE A 312 -12.21 5.24 28.83
CA ILE A 312 -11.22 5.76 27.86
C ILE A 312 -9.84 5.11 28.05
N ALA A 313 -9.46 4.80 29.29
CA ALA A 313 -8.22 4.08 29.57
C ALA A 313 -8.27 2.64 29.03
N ASP A 314 -9.41 1.96 29.18
CA ASP A 314 -9.65 0.64 28.61
C ASP A 314 -9.60 0.70 27.07
N LYS A 315 -10.14 1.77 26.46
CA LYS A 315 -10.05 2.01 25.01
C LYS A 315 -8.61 2.23 24.53
N PHE A 316 -7.74 2.83 25.34
CA PHE A 316 -6.32 2.92 25.00
C PHE A 316 -5.65 1.53 25.00
N VAL A 317 -5.94 0.70 26.00
CA VAL A 317 -5.45 -0.69 26.05
C VAL A 317 -5.95 -1.48 24.83
N GLU A 318 -7.23 -1.37 24.52
CA GLU A 318 -7.84 -2.01 23.35
C GLU A 318 -7.16 -1.56 22.04
N ALA A 319 -6.83 -0.28 21.89
CA ALA A 319 -6.15 0.23 20.69
C ALA A 319 -4.75 -0.37 20.51
N GLU A 320 -3.99 -0.55 21.59
CA GLU A 320 -2.68 -1.21 21.55
C GLU A 320 -2.82 -2.72 21.26
N GLU A 321 -3.81 -3.39 21.86
CA GLU A 321 -4.13 -4.80 21.62
C GLU A 321 -4.60 -5.07 20.19
N LEU A 322 -5.28 -4.12 19.54
CA LEU A 322 -5.65 -4.25 18.12
C LEU A 322 -4.40 -4.39 17.24
N ALA A 323 -3.39 -3.55 17.42
CA ALA A 323 -2.16 -3.67 16.63
C ALA A 323 -1.45 -4.99 16.88
N ASP A 324 -1.40 -5.46 18.12
CA ASP A 324 -0.78 -6.74 18.46
C ASP A 324 -1.59 -7.95 17.94
N SER A 325 -2.93 -7.88 17.93
CA SER A 325 -3.78 -8.96 17.41
C SER A 325 -3.69 -9.08 15.89
N PHE A 326 -3.80 -7.98 15.15
CA PHE A 326 -3.65 -7.99 13.68
C PHE A 326 -2.21 -8.25 13.21
N THR A 327 -1.19 -8.11 14.07
CA THR A 327 0.20 -8.48 13.74
C THR A 327 0.62 -9.84 14.29
N SER A 328 -0.29 -10.59 14.92
CA SER A 328 0.01 -11.89 15.52
C SER A 328 0.28 -13.01 14.51
N ASP A 329 -0.09 -12.81 13.24
CA ASP A 329 0.11 -13.76 12.14
C ASP A 329 1.59 -14.05 11.83
N ILE A 330 2.48 -13.11 12.18
CA ILE A 330 3.90 -13.12 11.79
C ILE A 330 4.85 -13.05 13.00
N LYS A 331 4.40 -13.50 14.18
CA LYS A 331 5.25 -13.50 15.38
C LYS A 331 6.60 -14.15 15.10
N THR A 332 7.66 -13.47 15.51
CA THR A 332 9.04 -13.87 15.31
C THR A 332 9.81 -13.62 16.61
N HIS A 333 10.67 -14.56 16.99
CA HIS A 333 11.57 -14.44 18.13
C HIS A 333 12.96 -14.94 17.73
N THR A 334 13.92 -14.02 17.75
CA THR A 334 15.34 -14.26 17.47
C THR A 334 16.20 -13.61 18.55
N SER A 335 17.51 -13.83 18.50
CA SER A 335 18.47 -13.07 19.32
C SER A 335 18.52 -11.57 18.97
N ALA A 336 17.96 -11.19 17.82
CA ALA A 336 17.95 -9.83 17.30
C ALA A 336 16.57 -9.18 17.51
N GLY A 337 16.15 -8.99 18.76
CA GLY A 337 14.78 -8.54 19.09
C GLY A 337 14.28 -7.26 18.39
N LYS A 338 15.17 -6.37 17.91
CA LYS A 338 14.78 -5.22 17.06
C LYS A 338 14.33 -5.66 15.66
N PHE A 339 14.97 -6.67 15.07
CA PHE A 339 14.56 -7.30 13.83
C PHE A 339 13.16 -7.91 13.97
N ASP A 340 12.88 -8.60 15.07
CA ASP A 340 11.57 -9.22 15.33
C ASP A 340 10.43 -8.18 15.31
N GLN A 341 10.62 -7.05 16.01
CA GLN A 341 9.65 -5.95 16.01
C GLN A 341 9.53 -5.27 14.65
N TYR A 342 10.63 -5.19 13.90
CA TYR A 342 10.65 -4.66 12.53
C TYR A 342 9.86 -5.55 11.55
N ILE A 343 9.89 -6.88 11.71
CA ILE A 343 9.06 -7.79 10.92
C ILE A 343 7.58 -7.53 11.17
N GLU A 344 7.16 -7.43 12.44
CA GLU A 344 5.77 -7.12 12.79
C GLU A 344 5.34 -5.75 12.25
N GLN A 345 6.24 -4.76 12.28
CA GLN A 345 5.99 -3.43 11.73
C GLN A 345 5.89 -3.45 10.19
N CYS A 346 6.73 -4.22 9.49
CA CYS A 346 6.59 -4.42 8.05
C CYS A 346 5.26 -5.08 7.70
N TYR A 347 4.78 -6.04 8.48
CA TYR A 347 3.48 -6.67 8.26
C TYR A 347 2.31 -5.70 8.44
N LEU A 348 2.34 -4.89 9.51
CA LEU A 348 1.37 -3.81 9.73
C LEU A 348 1.32 -2.87 8.51
N ASP A 349 2.46 -2.34 8.08
CA ASP A 349 2.52 -1.39 6.96
C ASP A 349 2.16 -2.04 5.62
N ASN A 350 2.44 -3.35 5.45
CA ASN A 350 2.06 -4.12 4.27
C ASN A 350 0.54 -4.21 4.13
N PHE A 351 -0.17 -4.59 5.19
CA PHE A 351 -1.63 -4.69 5.12
C PHE A 351 -2.31 -3.31 5.19
N LEU A 352 -1.69 -2.25 5.72
CA LEU A 352 -2.27 -0.90 5.59
C LEU A 352 -2.24 -0.42 4.13
N ARG A 353 -1.27 -0.88 3.33
CA ARG A 353 -1.16 -0.54 1.90
C ARG A 353 -1.97 -1.48 1.00
N GLY A 354 -2.01 -2.78 1.27
CA GLY A 354 -2.72 -3.80 0.48
C GLY A 354 -4.09 -4.23 1.01
N GLY A 355 -4.30 -4.08 2.31
CA GLY A 355 -5.47 -4.52 3.09
C GLY A 355 -5.22 -5.83 3.85
N TYR A 356 -5.80 -5.95 5.05
CA TYR A 356 -5.77 -7.17 5.85
C TYR A 356 -6.85 -8.14 5.35
N PRO A 357 -6.51 -9.39 4.96
CA PRO A 357 -7.48 -10.33 4.42
C PRO A 357 -8.44 -10.82 5.50
N TYR A 358 -9.70 -10.36 5.43
CA TYR A 358 -10.77 -10.71 6.35
C TYR A 358 -11.84 -11.54 5.63
N VAL A 359 -12.14 -12.71 6.20
CA VAL A 359 -13.09 -13.67 5.61
C VAL A 359 -14.43 -13.54 6.30
N LEU A 360 -15.42 -13.05 5.58
CA LEU A 360 -16.82 -13.05 5.94
C LEU A 360 -17.45 -14.40 5.56
N ASN A 361 -18.43 -14.82 6.35
CA ASN A 361 -19.27 -15.99 6.07
C ASN A 361 -18.46 -17.29 5.81
N LYS A 362 -17.63 -17.69 6.78
CA LYS A 362 -16.72 -18.85 6.63
C LYS A 362 -17.41 -20.17 6.31
N ASP A 363 -18.63 -20.36 6.82
CA ASP A 363 -19.39 -21.61 6.73
C ASP A 363 -20.41 -21.62 5.56
N GLY A 364 -20.53 -20.51 4.83
CA GLY A 364 -21.43 -20.34 3.69
C GLY A 364 -20.71 -19.85 2.43
N ASN A 365 -21.25 -18.82 1.78
CA ASN A 365 -20.61 -18.13 0.67
C ASN A 365 -19.44 -17.26 1.15
N LYS A 366 -18.25 -17.88 1.27
CA LYS A 366 -17.03 -17.22 1.73
C LYS A 366 -16.72 -15.98 0.90
N SER A 367 -16.66 -14.83 1.58
CA SER A 367 -16.39 -13.54 0.96
C SER A 367 -15.14 -12.92 1.58
N ILE A 368 -14.17 -12.52 0.77
CA ILE A 368 -12.88 -12.00 1.24
C ILE A 368 -12.84 -10.49 1.02
N ILE A 369 -12.77 -9.70 2.09
CA ILE A 369 -12.57 -8.26 2.01
C ILE A 369 -11.22 -7.86 2.60
N HIS A 370 -10.69 -6.71 2.18
CA HIS A 370 -9.34 -6.27 2.51
C HIS A 370 -9.37 -5.02 3.39
N LEU A 371 -9.45 -5.25 4.70
CA LEU A 371 -9.65 -4.21 5.72
C LEU A 371 -8.47 -3.25 5.82
N PHE A 372 -8.73 -2.00 6.21
CA PHE A 372 -7.73 -0.96 6.51
C PHE A 372 -6.82 -0.53 5.35
N SER A 373 -7.04 -1.08 4.15
CA SER A 373 -6.28 -0.73 2.95
C SER A 373 -6.40 0.75 2.63
N ARG A 374 -5.32 1.36 2.14
CA ARG A 374 -5.33 2.73 1.61
C ARG A 374 -4.17 2.99 0.66
N LYS A 375 -4.40 3.89 -0.30
CA LYS A 375 -3.31 4.47 -1.08
C LYS A 375 -2.38 5.26 -0.17
N HIS A 376 -1.09 5.17 -0.45
CA HIS A 376 0.02 5.63 0.38
C HIS A 376 0.27 7.14 0.23
N GLY A 377 -0.80 7.96 0.34
CA GLY A 377 -0.71 9.41 0.39
C GLY A 377 -0.48 9.92 1.81
N ASP A 378 0.48 10.82 1.98
CA ASP A 378 0.89 11.39 3.28
C ASP A 378 1.56 12.77 3.04
N PRO A 379 1.94 13.53 4.08
CA PRO A 379 2.58 14.84 3.89
C PRO A 379 3.86 14.83 3.02
N GLU A 380 4.60 13.72 2.95
CA GLU A 380 5.79 13.56 2.11
C GLU A 380 5.47 13.00 0.72
N ARG A 381 4.24 12.48 0.51
CA ARG A 381 3.65 12.10 -0.79
C ARG A 381 2.31 12.80 -1.02
N ASP A 382 2.31 14.11 -0.97
CA ASP A 382 1.12 14.96 -1.02
C ASP A 382 0.35 14.90 -2.35
N TYR A 383 1.04 14.47 -3.42
CA TYR A 383 0.48 14.20 -4.75
C TYR A 383 -0.41 12.94 -4.80
N ASN A 384 -0.27 12.01 -3.86
CA ASN A 384 -1.09 10.80 -3.80
C ASN A 384 -2.42 11.06 -3.08
N PHE A 385 -3.54 10.87 -3.79
CA PHE A 385 -4.87 10.90 -3.18
C PHE A 385 -5.16 9.57 -2.47
N PHE A 386 -5.42 9.61 -1.16
CA PHE A 386 -5.78 8.44 -0.35
C PHE A 386 -7.25 8.48 0.06
N SER A 387 -7.83 7.30 0.28
CA SER A 387 -9.17 7.14 0.84
C SER A 387 -9.20 5.98 1.84
N ILE A 388 -9.82 6.18 3.00
CA ILE A 388 -10.10 5.20 4.05
C ILE A 388 -11.57 5.37 4.44
N ALA A 389 -12.45 4.49 3.99
CA ALA A 389 -13.89 4.69 4.21
C ALA A 389 -14.22 4.79 5.71
N ALA A 390 -14.92 5.85 6.13
CA ALA A 390 -15.35 6.06 7.52
C ALA A 390 -16.55 5.17 7.88
N GLU A 391 -16.37 3.87 7.76
CA GLU A 391 -17.36 2.84 8.04
C GLU A 391 -16.76 1.62 8.72
N TYR A 392 -17.62 0.80 9.32
CA TYR A 392 -17.25 -0.54 9.75
C TYR A 392 -16.79 -1.37 8.56
N TYR A 393 -16.00 -2.42 8.81
CA TYR A 393 -15.39 -3.22 7.74
C TYR A 393 -14.66 -2.34 6.71
N SER A 394 -14.01 -1.27 7.18
CA SER A 394 -13.43 -0.23 6.33
C SER A 394 -12.46 -0.80 5.30
N GLN A 395 -12.70 -0.45 4.05
CA GLN A 395 -11.84 -0.74 2.90
C GLN A 395 -11.41 0.58 2.24
N GLY A 396 -10.26 0.58 1.58
CA GLY A 396 -9.82 1.71 0.77
C GLY A 396 -9.37 1.30 -0.62
N ASN A 397 -8.83 2.26 -1.35
CA ASN A 397 -8.35 2.09 -2.71
C ASN A 397 -6.83 1.83 -2.75
N GLY A 398 -6.35 1.30 -3.87
CA GLY A 398 -4.92 1.21 -4.14
C GLY A 398 -4.64 1.10 -5.64
N ASN A 399 -3.36 1.24 -6.02
CA ASN A 399 -2.94 0.98 -7.38
C ASN A 399 -2.67 -0.52 -7.57
N PHE A 400 -2.86 -1.03 -8.79
CA PHE A 400 -2.74 -2.44 -9.16
C PHE A 400 -1.44 -3.07 -8.66
N ARG A 401 -0.29 -2.48 -9.01
CA ARG A 401 1.03 -2.95 -8.58
C ARG A 401 1.15 -3.03 -7.07
N ASP A 402 0.81 -1.93 -6.38
CA ASP A 402 0.98 -1.84 -4.93
C ASP A 402 0.17 -2.94 -4.22
N VAL A 403 -1.11 -3.06 -4.58
CA VAL A 403 -2.02 -3.99 -3.94
C VAL A 403 -1.67 -5.44 -4.29
N SER A 404 -1.32 -5.73 -5.56
CA SER A 404 -0.87 -7.06 -6.00
C SER A 404 0.36 -7.50 -5.21
N GLN A 405 1.36 -6.61 -5.12
CA GLN A 405 2.58 -6.83 -4.35
C GLN A 405 2.32 -7.07 -2.87
N ASN A 406 1.43 -6.31 -2.23
CA ASN A 406 1.17 -6.48 -0.81
C ASN A 406 0.40 -7.77 -0.51
N ARG A 407 -0.58 -8.11 -1.36
CA ARG A 407 -1.47 -9.26 -1.19
C ARG A 407 -0.85 -10.60 -1.62
N ARG A 408 0.31 -10.59 -2.28
CA ARG A 408 0.98 -11.83 -2.72
C ARG A 408 1.29 -12.79 -1.59
N ASN A 409 1.53 -12.28 -0.37
CA ASN A 409 1.83 -13.12 0.78
C ASN A 409 0.59 -13.47 1.62
N ASP A 410 -0.62 -12.99 1.29
CA ASP A 410 -1.84 -13.19 2.09
C ASP A 410 -2.11 -14.67 2.37
N VAL A 411 -1.85 -15.56 1.42
CA VAL A 411 -2.08 -17.01 1.55
C VAL A 411 -1.27 -17.66 2.69
N PHE A 412 -0.13 -17.06 3.06
CA PHE A 412 0.67 -17.50 4.20
C PHE A 412 0.14 -17.02 5.55
N PHE A 413 -0.78 -16.05 5.56
CA PHE A 413 -1.32 -15.46 6.79
C PHE A 413 -2.83 -15.70 6.94
N ASN A 414 -3.51 -16.08 5.87
CA ASN A 414 -4.89 -16.50 5.90
C ASN A 414 -5.15 -17.50 4.77
N LYS A 415 -5.12 -18.80 5.12
CA LYS A 415 -5.31 -19.90 4.16
C LYS A 415 -6.64 -19.84 3.40
N ASP A 416 -7.67 -19.26 4.02
CA ASP A 416 -9.01 -19.18 3.43
C ASP A 416 -9.09 -18.14 2.31
N VAL A 417 -8.05 -17.31 2.13
CA VAL A 417 -7.88 -16.48 0.94
C VAL A 417 -7.76 -17.35 -0.33
N GLY A 418 -7.12 -18.51 -0.22
CA GLY A 418 -6.95 -19.44 -1.33
C GLY A 418 -6.49 -18.75 -2.61
N GLU A 419 -7.18 -19.01 -3.71
CA GLU A 419 -6.88 -18.44 -5.04
C GLU A 419 -7.50 -17.05 -5.29
N PHE A 420 -8.21 -16.46 -4.32
CA PHE A 420 -8.99 -15.23 -4.51
C PHE A 420 -8.17 -14.09 -5.13
N ASN A 421 -6.96 -13.86 -4.63
CA ASN A 421 -6.10 -12.80 -5.16
C ASN A 421 -5.59 -13.15 -6.58
N VAL A 422 -5.23 -14.41 -6.85
CA VAL A 422 -4.86 -14.87 -8.21
C VAL A 422 -6.01 -14.58 -9.17
N LYS A 423 -7.23 -15.01 -8.82
CA LYS A 423 -8.43 -14.79 -9.62
C LYS A 423 -8.74 -13.33 -9.85
N THR A 424 -8.63 -12.51 -8.81
CA THR A 424 -8.87 -11.07 -8.88
C THR A 424 -7.93 -10.41 -9.90
N PHE A 425 -6.62 -10.58 -9.73
CA PHE A 425 -5.64 -9.87 -10.54
C PHE A 425 -5.55 -10.40 -11.98
N PHE A 426 -5.70 -11.71 -12.19
CA PHE A 426 -5.77 -12.25 -13.56
C PHE A 426 -7.08 -11.90 -14.27
N SER A 427 -8.21 -11.83 -13.58
CA SER A 427 -9.47 -11.35 -14.21
C SER A 427 -9.34 -9.91 -14.70
N LEU A 428 -8.59 -9.08 -13.96
CA LEU A 428 -8.31 -7.70 -14.32
C LEU A 428 -7.33 -7.53 -15.51
N VAL A 429 -6.67 -8.60 -15.96
CA VAL A 429 -5.87 -8.56 -17.19
C VAL A 429 -6.80 -8.49 -18.39
N GLN A 430 -6.56 -7.55 -19.29
CA GLN A 430 -7.29 -7.39 -20.55
C GLN A 430 -6.89 -8.45 -21.57
N ALA A 431 -7.71 -8.65 -22.60
CA ALA A 431 -7.39 -9.61 -23.66
C ALA A 431 -6.17 -9.18 -24.51
N ASP A 432 -5.70 -7.94 -24.40
CA ASP A 432 -4.47 -7.44 -25.01
C ASP A 432 -3.24 -7.42 -24.07
N GLY A 433 -3.38 -8.00 -22.87
CA GLY A 433 -2.28 -8.15 -21.91
C GLY A 433 -1.95 -6.92 -21.06
N TYR A 434 -2.82 -5.90 -21.00
CA TYR A 434 -2.71 -4.80 -20.02
C TYR A 434 -3.68 -4.99 -18.84
N ASN A 435 -3.77 -4.00 -17.95
CA ASN A 435 -4.62 -4.02 -16.76
C ASN A 435 -5.01 -2.59 -16.34
N PRO A 436 -6.06 -2.41 -15.51
CA PRO A 436 -6.39 -1.11 -14.93
C PRO A 436 -5.32 -0.62 -13.94
N LEU A 437 -5.27 0.70 -13.72
CA LEU A 437 -4.42 1.29 -12.67
C LEU A 437 -5.00 1.09 -11.27
N GLU A 438 -6.31 1.29 -11.09
CA GLU A 438 -6.93 1.33 -9.77
C GLU A 438 -7.60 0.00 -9.41
N VAL A 439 -7.39 -0.45 -8.16
CA VAL A 439 -8.16 -1.51 -7.50
C VAL A 439 -8.96 -0.86 -6.37
N ARG A 440 -10.26 -1.16 -6.31
CA ARG A 440 -11.23 -0.51 -5.41
C ARG A 440 -11.82 -1.53 -4.41
N PRO A 441 -12.46 -1.06 -3.33
CA PRO A 441 -13.15 -1.93 -2.38
C PRO A 441 -14.12 -2.91 -3.06
N SER A 442 -14.18 -4.14 -2.56
CA SER A 442 -15.18 -5.09 -3.04
C SER A 442 -16.60 -4.63 -2.70
N LEU A 443 -17.48 -4.72 -3.70
CA LEU A 443 -18.90 -4.46 -3.56
C LEU A 443 -19.69 -5.74 -3.72
N PHE A 444 -20.86 -5.79 -3.11
CA PHE A 444 -21.78 -6.92 -3.17
C PHE A 444 -23.08 -6.46 -3.82
N ASN A 445 -23.71 -7.35 -4.58
CA ASN A 445 -25.09 -7.20 -5.03
C ASN A 445 -25.83 -8.51 -4.82
N VAL A 446 -27.13 -8.41 -4.54
CA VAL A 446 -27.99 -9.59 -4.49
C VAL A 446 -27.99 -10.27 -5.86
N ILE A 447 -27.92 -11.60 -5.87
CA ILE A 447 -27.99 -12.43 -7.07
C ILE A 447 -29.36 -12.22 -7.72
N GLU A 448 -29.38 -12.11 -9.05
CA GLU A 448 -30.63 -11.94 -9.80
C GLU A 448 -31.64 -13.05 -9.47
N GLY A 449 -32.85 -12.68 -9.03
CA GLY A 449 -33.91 -13.59 -8.62
C GLY A 449 -33.94 -13.93 -7.13
N LYS A 450 -32.97 -13.46 -6.33
CA LYS A 450 -32.92 -13.64 -4.87
C LYS A 450 -33.38 -12.42 -4.07
N GLU A 451 -33.80 -11.36 -4.73
CA GLU A 451 -34.14 -10.08 -4.11
C GLU A 451 -35.28 -10.20 -3.09
N ASP A 452 -36.31 -10.97 -3.41
CA ASP A 452 -37.45 -11.19 -2.50
C ASP A 452 -37.06 -11.98 -1.25
N GLU A 453 -36.16 -12.97 -1.38
CA GLU A 453 -35.65 -13.78 -0.27
C GLU A 453 -34.83 -12.93 0.71
N VAL A 454 -33.89 -12.14 0.17
CA VAL A 454 -33.06 -11.21 0.96
C VAL A 454 -33.93 -10.15 1.63
N ASN A 455 -34.88 -9.54 0.92
CA ASN A 455 -35.78 -8.54 1.51
C ASN A 455 -36.67 -9.13 2.61
N ALA A 456 -37.16 -10.37 2.44
CA ALA A 456 -37.92 -11.06 3.47
C ALA A 456 -37.06 -11.35 4.71
N TYR A 457 -35.81 -11.76 4.53
CA TYR A 457 -34.85 -11.99 5.61
C TYR A 457 -34.55 -10.69 6.37
N VAL A 458 -34.27 -9.58 5.67
CA VAL A 458 -34.02 -8.26 6.25
C VAL A 458 -35.20 -7.80 7.11
N LYS A 459 -36.43 -7.87 6.59
CA LYS A 459 -37.66 -7.56 7.35
C LYS A 459 -37.87 -8.47 8.56
N GLY A 460 -37.55 -9.75 8.38
CA GLY A 460 -37.70 -10.76 9.42
C GLY A 460 -36.80 -10.50 10.63
N ASN A 461 -35.64 -9.87 10.43
CA ASN A 461 -34.60 -9.73 11.45
C ASN A 461 -34.41 -8.30 11.99
N ILE A 462 -35.09 -7.29 11.45
CA ILE A 462 -35.10 -5.92 11.98
C ILE A 462 -36.41 -5.66 12.71
N ASP A 463 -36.33 -5.19 13.96
CA ASP A 463 -37.50 -4.72 14.69
C ASP A 463 -37.89 -3.31 14.21
N GLY A 464 -38.97 -3.21 13.43
CA GLY A 464 -39.53 -1.93 12.98
C GLY A 464 -39.33 -1.68 11.48
N ASP A 465 -38.96 -0.45 11.13
CA ASP A 465 -38.77 -0.04 9.73
C ASP A 465 -37.40 -0.51 9.19
N ALA A 466 -37.44 -1.41 8.21
CA ALA A 466 -36.27 -1.96 7.55
C ALA A 466 -35.91 -1.26 6.23
N THR A 467 -36.69 -0.25 5.81
CA THR A 467 -36.61 0.38 4.48
C THR A 467 -35.19 0.88 4.14
N ALA A 468 -34.46 1.39 5.13
CA ALA A 468 -33.10 1.88 4.94
C ALA A 468 -32.14 0.77 4.49
N ILE A 469 -32.25 -0.44 5.07
CA ILE A 469 -31.42 -1.59 4.71
C ILE A 469 -31.89 -2.20 3.40
N GLU A 470 -33.21 -2.30 3.16
CA GLU A 470 -33.78 -2.73 1.87
C GLU A 470 -33.24 -1.88 0.71
N LYS A 471 -33.15 -0.57 0.90
CA LYS A 471 -32.60 0.35 -0.12
C LYS A 471 -31.11 0.11 -0.40
N ILE A 472 -30.35 -0.32 0.60
CA ILE A 472 -28.92 -0.65 0.45
C ILE A 472 -28.76 -1.94 -0.36
N VAL A 473 -29.46 -3.01 0.04
CA VAL A 473 -29.36 -4.32 -0.63
C VAL A 473 -29.98 -4.34 -2.02
N ALA A 474 -30.86 -3.38 -2.35
CA ALA A 474 -31.37 -3.18 -3.70
C ALA A 474 -30.32 -2.62 -4.69
N GLY A 475 -29.16 -2.17 -4.21
CA GLY A 475 -28.06 -1.67 -5.03
C GLY A 475 -26.77 -2.48 -4.85
N LYS A 476 -25.65 -1.90 -5.27
CA LYS A 476 -24.31 -2.38 -4.90
C LYS A 476 -23.93 -1.80 -3.54
N PHE A 477 -23.44 -2.64 -2.62
CA PHE A 477 -23.14 -2.21 -1.26
C PHE A 477 -21.84 -2.79 -0.69
N THR A 478 -21.33 -2.16 0.37
CA THR A 478 -20.31 -2.75 1.25
C THR A 478 -20.99 -3.34 2.50
N PRO A 479 -20.40 -4.36 3.15
CA PRO A 479 -20.86 -4.81 4.47
C PRO A 479 -20.90 -3.66 5.50
N GLY A 480 -19.93 -2.74 5.40
CA GLY A 480 -19.84 -1.53 6.23
C GLY A 480 -21.06 -0.63 6.17
N GLN A 481 -21.63 -0.41 4.98
CA GLN A 481 -22.83 0.41 4.81
C GLN A 481 -24.04 -0.11 5.59
N ILE A 482 -24.22 -1.43 5.67
CA ILE A 482 -25.30 -2.06 6.43
C ILE A 482 -25.11 -1.81 7.92
N SER A 483 -23.96 -2.19 8.49
CA SER A 483 -23.67 -2.03 9.92
C SER A 483 -23.66 -0.55 10.33
N ASN A 484 -23.13 0.35 9.49
CA ASN A 484 -23.15 1.79 9.74
C ASN A 484 -24.58 2.33 9.82
N THR A 485 -25.46 1.89 8.93
CA THR A 485 -26.86 2.33 8.90
C THR A 485 -27.63 1.82 10.10
N ILE A 486 -27.39 0.57 10.52
CA ILE A 486 -27.92 0.01 11.79
C ILE A 486 -27.49 0.90 12.97
N ALA A 487 -26.20 1.24 13.05
CA ALA A 487 -25.67 2.05 14.14
C ALA A 487 -26.17 3.51 14.12
N LYS A 488 -26.23 4.14 12.94
CA LYS A 488 -26.71 5.53 12.76
C LYS A 488 -28.17 5.69 13.17
N LEU A 489 -29.02 4.73 12.80
CA LEU A 489 -30.46 4.78 13.05
C LEU A 489 -30.88 4.10 14.36
N GLY A 490 -29.95 3.44 15.06
CA GLY A 490 -30.25 2.68 16.28
C GLY A 490 -31.21 1.51 16.03
N LEU A 491 -31.11 0.87 14.86
CA LEU A 491 -31.96 -0.27 14.50
C LEU A 491 -31.67 -1.45 15.42
N LYS A 492 -32.71 -2.17 15.84
CA LYS A 492 -32.57 -3.39 16.62
C LYS A 492 -32.61 -4.59 15.70
N VAL A 493 -31.48 -5.29 15.61
CA VAL A 493 -31.34 -6.54 14.86
C VAL A 493 -31.53 -7.71 15.83
N LYS A 494 -32.29 -8.74 15.42
CA LYS A 494 -32.65 -9.90 16.27
C LYS A 494 -31.50 -10.87 16.52
N ILE A 495 -30.43 -10.77 15.74
CA ILE A 495 -29.25 -11.64 15.74
C ILE A 495 -27.98 -10.78 15.77
N ASP A 496 -26.80 -11.41 15.86
CA ASP A 496 -25.54 -10.68 15.75
C ASP A 496 -25.42 -10.02 14.37
N ASP A 497 -24.85 -8.81 14.35
CA ASP A 497 -24.67 -8.02 13.14
C ASP A 497 -23.74 -8.70 12.10
N GLY A 498 -22.74 -9.47 12.55
CA GLY A 498 -21.90 -10.27 11.67
C GLY A 498 -22.67 -11.43 11.03
N ASP A 499 -23.48 -12.14 11.82
CA ASP A 499 -24.33 -13.24 11.33
C ASP A 499 -25.40 -12.71 10.37
N PHE A 500 -25.98 -11.55 10.67
CA PHE A 500 -26.96 -10.87 9.80
C PHE A 500 -26.38 -10.55 8.43
N ILE A 501 -25.15 -10.01 8.39
CA ILE A 501 -24.45 -9.76 7.13
C ILE A 501 -24.12 -11.08 6.44
N ALA A 502 -23.57 -12.06 7.16
CA ALA A 502 -23.17 -13.34 6.57
C ALA A 502 -24.32 -14.03 5.84
N GLU A 503 -25.54 -14.00 6.41
CA GLU A 503 -26.70 -14.60 5.77
C GLU A 503 -27.16 -13.82 4.52
N ILE A 504 -27.10 -12.49 4.53
CA ILE A 504 -27.36 -11.68 3.32
C ILE A 504 -26.36 -12.05 2.21
N LEU A 505 -25.08 -12.28 2.57
CA LEU A 505 -24.02 -12.62 1.63
C LEU A 505 -24.16 -14.02 1.01
N ASN A 506 -24.95 -14.93 1.60
CA ASN A 506 -25.25 -16.24 0.98
C ASN A 506 -25.93 -16.09 -0.39
N ASP A 507 -26.72 -15.03 -0.57
CA ASP A 507 -27.48 -14.75 -1.79
C ASP A 507 -26.90 -13.53 -2.55
N CYS A 508 -25.60 -13.25 -2.40
CA CYS A 508 -24.92 -12.13 -3.08
C CYS A 508 -23.72 -12.58 -3.92
N ASP A 509 -23.48 -11.86 -5.02
CA ASP A 509 -22.22 -11.91 -5.76
C ASP A 509 -21.20 -10.92 -5.16
N GLN A 510 -19.96 -11.36 -5.00
CA GLN A 510 -18.83 -10.48 -4.69
C GLN A 510 -18.22 -9.93 -5.99
N ASN A 511 -18.18 -8.60 -6.12
CA ASN A 511 -17.63 -7.93 -7.29
C ASN A 511 -16.15 -7.58 -7.11
N ILE A 512 -15.38 -7.81 -8.18
CA ILE A 512 -14.07 -7.20 -8.38
C ILE A 512 -14.30 -5.78 -8.90
N GLU A 513 -13.77 -4.79 -8.21
CA GLU A 513 -13.93 -3.37 -8.59
C GLU A 513 -12.60 -2.72 -8.97
N ALA A 514 -12.55 -2.07 -10.13
CA ALA A 514 -11.37 -1.46 -10.71
C ALA A 514 -11.70 -0.24 -11.57
N GLY A 515 -10.68 0.57 -11.85
CA GLY A 515 -10.79 1.75 -12.73
C GLY A 515 -9.56 1.92 -13.60
N PHE A 516 -9.75 2.33 -14.86
CA PHE A 516 -8.66 2.58 -15.80
C PHE A 516 -7.61 3.53 -15.21
N GLY A 517 -8.05 4.67 -14.65
CA GLY A 517 -7.15 5.70 -14.13
C GLY A 517 -6.45 6.43 -15.27
N GLU A 518 -5.19 6.09 -15.53
CA GLU A 518 -4.39 6.67 -16.61
C GLU A 518 -3.36 5.66 -17.14
N GLY A 519 -3.12 5.62 -18.46
CA GLY A 519 -2.05 4.84 -19.11
C GLY A 519 -1.92 3.35 -18.76
N TYR A 520 -0.88 2.70 -19.30
CA TYR A 520 -0.57 1.30 -19.04
C TYR A 520 0.91 1.10 -18.75
N TRP A 521 1.25 0.76 -17.50
CA TRP A 521 2.63 0.48 -17.06
C TRP A 521 3.14 -0.85 -17.60
N SER A 522 4.41 -0.88 -17.99
CA SER A 522 5.02 -2.05 -18.61
C SER A 522 5.25 -3.20 -17.63
N ASP A 523 5.37 -2.92 -16.33
CA ASP A 523 5.69 -3.91 -15.30
C ASP A 523 4.45 -4.52 -14.62
N HIS A 524 3.31 -3.85 -14.58
CA HIS A 524 2.16 -4.22 -13.73
C HIS A 524 1.75 -5.71 -13.77
N TRP A 525 1.81 -6.35 -14.94
CA TRP A 525 1.40 -7.73 -15.13
C TRP A 525 2.37 -8.76 -14.51
N ASP A 526 3.63 -8.39 -14.29
CA ASP A 526 4.68 -9.31 -13.86
C ASP A 526 4.43 -9.83 -12.42
N TYR A 527 3.86 -8.98 -11.56
CA TYR A 527 3.57 -9.28 -10.16
C TYR A 527 2.51 -10.39 -10.00
N ASN A 528 1.73 -10.67 -11.05
CA ASN A 528 0.73 -11.73 -11.01
C ASN A 528 1.35 -13.11 -10.78
N MET A 529 2.58 -13.34 -11.26
CA MET A 529 3.26 -14.62 -11.03
C MET A 529 3.71 -14.81 -9.58
N ASP A 530 3.91 -13.73 -8.82
CA ASP A 530 4.20 -13.85 -7.39
C ASP A 530 2.98 -14.40 -6.62
N LEU A 531 1.76 -14.05 -7.03
CA LEU A 531 0.52 -14.60 -6.46
C LEU A 531 0.41 -16.11 -6.72
N VAL A 532 0.74 -16.53 -7.94
CA VAL A 532 0.69 -17.94 -8.36
C VAL A 532 1.72 -18.76 -7.61
N ASP A 533 2.97 -18.29 -7.56
CA ASP A 533 4.07 -19.00 -6.89
C ASP A 533 3.79 -19.14 -5.39
N ASN A 534 3.29 -18.08 -4.75
CA ASN A 534 2.96 -18.15 -3.33
C ASN A 534 1.74 -19.03 -3.05
N TYR A 535 0.70 -18.99 -3.90
CA TYR A 535 -0.42 -19.92 -3.79
C TYR A 535 0.05 -21.37 -3.91
N LEU A 536 0.86 -21.69 -4.92
CA LEU A 536 1.40 -23.04 -5.13
C LEU A 536 2.44 -23.44 -4.08
N SER A 537 3.05 -22.49 -3.38
CA SER A 537 3.88 -22.79 -2.21
C SER A 537 3.07 -23.30 -1.02
N VAL A 538 1.74 -23.08 -0.97
CA VAL A 538 0.84 -23.55 0.09
C VAL A 538 -0.09 -24.68 -0.41
N PHE A 539 -0.51 -24.60 -1.68
CA PHE A 539 -1.44 -25.52 -2.33
C PHE A 539 -0.83 -26.14 -3.62
N PRO A 540 0.36 -26.79 -3.56
CA PRO A 540 0.99 -27.37 -4.74
C PRO A 540 0.16 -28.50 -5.38
N ASP A 541 -0.64 -29.19 -4.57
CA ASP A 541 -1.60 -30.23 -4.96
C ASP A 541 -2.78 -29.70 -5.80
N LYS A 542 -2.98 -28.38 -5.85
CA LYS A 542 -4.13 -27.72 -6.50
C LYS A 542 -3.82 -27.12 -7.87
N ILE A 543 -2.65 -27.40 -8.44
CA ILE A 543 -2.21 -26.78 -9.69
C ILE A 543 -3.15 -27.02 -10.88
N ASN A 544 -3.72 -28.23 -11.02
CA ASN A 544 -4.66 -28.53 -12.10
C ASN A 544 -5.99 -27.80 -11.93
N GLU A 545 -6.50 -27.75 -10.70
CA GLU A 545 -7.72 -27.02 -10.31
C GLU A 545 -7.56 -25.53 -10.65
N LEU A 546 -6.47 -24.93 -10.17
CA LEU A 546 -6.12 -23.52 -10.38
C LEU A 546 -6.02 -23.15 -11.87
N LEU A 547 -5.36 -23.98 -12.68
CA LEU A 547 -5.06 -23.64 -14.08
C LEU A 547 -6.22 -23.94 -15.02
N PHE A 548 -6.89 -25.07 -14.85
CA PHE A 548 -7.73 -25.64 -15.90
C PHE A 548 -9.20 -25.81 -15.51
N GLU A 549 -9.55 -25.95 -14.23
CA GLU A 549 -10.91 -26.31 -13.82
C GLU A 549 -11.83 -25.10 -13.64
N ASP A 550 -11.38 -24.02 -12.99
CA ASP A 550 -12.17 -22.80 -12.87
C ASP A 550 -12.28 -22.08 -14.24
N LYS A 551 -13.50 -21.98 -14.76
CA LYS A 551 -13.83 -21.33 -16.04
C LYS A 551 -14.47 -19.95 -15.89
N THR A 552 -14.40 -19.33 -14.71
CA THR A 552 -15.09 -18.07 -14.39
C THR A 552 -14.16 -16.84 -14.43
N TYR A 553 -12.93 -16.96 -14.94
CA TYR A 553 -12.04 -15.82 -15.14
C TYR A 553 -12.57 -14.91 -16.25
N LYS A 554 -12.52 -13.60 -16.03
CA LYS A 554 -13.04 -12.59 -16.98
C LYS A 554 -11.89 -11.82 -17.62
N PHE A 555 -12.19 -10.97 -18.61
CA PHE A 555 -11.26 -9.97 -19.14
C PHE A 555 -11.77 -8.58 -18.81
N TYR A 556 -10.95 -7.78 -18.12
CA TYR A 556 -11.25 -6.37 -17.92
C TYR A 556 -11.35 -5.65 -19.26
N ASP A 557 -12.31 -4.74 -19.37
CA ASP A 557 -12.57 -3.96 -20.57
C ASP A 557 -12.40 -2.47 -20.28
N SER A 558 -11.20 -1.94 -20.53
CA SER A 558 -10.91 -0.52 -20.34
C SER A 558 -11.62 0.34 -21.37
N VAL A 559 -11.96 1.57 -20.96
CA VAL A 559 -12.41 2.63 -21.87
C VAL A 559 -11.32 3.04 -22.87
N ALA A 560 -10.05 2.91 -22.48
CA ALA A 560 -8.91 3.25 -23.33
C ALA A 560 -8.38 2.02 -24.07
N TYR A 561 -7.72 2.25 -25.20
CA TYR A 561 -6.96 1.23 -25.93
C TYR A 561 -5.65 1.81 -26.45
N VAL A 562 -4.68 0.92 -26.70
CA VAL A 562 -3.39 1.31 -27.30
C VAL A 562 -3.55 1.43 -28.82
N VAL A 563 -3.23 2.61 -29.35
CA VAL A 563 -3.37 2.89 -30.79
C VAL A 563 -2.28 2.19 -31.62
N PRO A 564 -2.54 1.92 -32.91
CA PRO A 564 -1.54 1.39 -33.84
C PRO A 564 -0.35 2.34 -34.03
N ARG A 565 0.80 1.79 -34.45
CA ARG A 565 2.06 2.52 -34.61
C ARG A 565 1.95 3.72 -35.56
N ASP A 566 1.14 3.61 -36.60
CA ASP A 566 0.90 4.70 -37.57
C ASP A 566 0.19 5.92 -36.97
N GLU A 567 -0.48 5.78 -35.83
CA GLU A 567 -1.10 6.90 -35.09
C GLU A 567 -0.18 7.49 -34.00
N LYS A 568 0.73 6.69 -33.44
CA LYS A 568 1.60 7.12 -32.33
C LYS A 568 3.03 7.46 -32.72
N TYR A 569 3.49 7.12 -33.93
CA TYR A 569 4.85 7.45 -34.38
C TYR A 569 4.84 8.80 -35.08
N VAL A 570 5.49 9.79 -34.44
CA VAL A 570 5.37 11.19 -34.83
C VAL A 570 6.72 11.90 -34.88
N ILE A 571 6.85 12.88 -35.77
CA ILE A 571 8.01 13.75 -35.90
C ILE A 571 7.83 14.92 -34.93
N ASN A 572 8.75 15.05 -33.98
CA ASN A 572 8.74 16.14 -33.01
C ASN A 572 9.25 17.46 -33.64
N LYS A 573 9.22 18.55 -32.87
CA LYS A 573 9.66 19.88 -33.34
C LYS A 573 11.17 19.98 -33.65
N LYS A 574 11.98 19.01 -33.19
CA LYS A 574 13.42 18.92 -33.46
C LYS A 574 13.71 18.11 -34.74
N GLY A 575 12.71 17.46 -35.32
CA GLY A 575 12.86 16.57 -36.46
C GLY A 575 13.11 15.11 -36.10
N ASP A 576 13.11 14.76 -34.81
CA ASP A 576 13.28 13.37 -34.38
C ASP A 576 11.94 12.63 -34.33
N VAL A 577 11.94 11.34 -34.61
CA VAL A 577 10.75 10.50 -34.40
C VAL A 577 10.63 10.11 -32.93
N ARG A 578 9.41 10.17 -32.41
CA ARG A 578 9.01 9.76 -31.06
C ARG A 578 7.72 8.96 -31.10
N GLN A 579 7.48 8.21 -30.05
CA GLN A 579 6.18 7.57 -29.82
C GLN A 579 5.36 8.45 -28.87
N TYR A 580 4.25 9.06 -29.31
CA TYR A 580 3.39 9.89 -28.46
C TYR A 580 1.91 9.65 -28.73
N GLY A 581 1.06 9.85 -27.73
CA GLY A 581 -0.38 9.54 -27.83
C GLY A 581 -0.61 8.03 -27.95
N MET A 582 -0.01 7.25 -27.04
CA MET A 582 -0.03 5.79 -27.14
C MET A 582 -1.42 5.20 -26.89
N GLU A 583 -2.25 5.89 -26.11
CA GLU A 583 -3.57 5.45 -25.71
C GLU A 583 -4.63 6.56 -25.87
N VAL A 584 -5.84 6.16 -26.24
CA VAL A 584 -7.00 7.07 -26.36
C VAL A 584 -8.25 6.44 -25.74
N GLU A 585 -9.12 7.25 -25.12
CA GLU A 585 -10.48 6.83 -24.76
C GLU A 585 -11.29 6.58 -26.04
N ASP A 586 -12.00 5.46 -26.11
CA ASP A 586 -12.73 5.07 -27.31
C ASP A 586 -14.23 5.38 -27.23
N GLU A 587 -14.72 6.20 -28.16
CA GLU A 587 -16.12 6.61 -28.21
C GLU A 587 -17.07 5.45 -28.53
N GLU A 588 -16.64 4.49 -29.35
CA GLU A 588 -17.46 3.31 -29.67
C GLU A 588 -17.63 2.41 -28.45
N LYS A 589 -16.58 2.21 -27.65
CA LYS A 589 -16.68 1.53 -26.36
C LYS A 589 -17.66 2.22 -25.42
N LEU A 590 -17.58 3.55 -25.31
CA LEU A 590 -18.49 4.35 -24.48
C LEU A 590 -19.95 4.27 -24.93
N ALA A 591 -20.18 4.08 -26.23
CA ALA A 591 -21.52 3.95 -26.79
C ALA A 591 -22.15 2.55 -26.60
N ARG A 592 -21.39 1.54 -26.15
CA ARG A 592 -21.91 0.18 -25.94
C ARG A 592 -22.92 0.11 -24.78
N PRO A 593 -24.00 -0.67 -24.91
CA PRO A 593 -24.98 -0.85 -23.84
C PRO A 593 -24.36 -1.32 -22.52
N GLY A 594 -24.65 -0.59 -21.45
CA GLY A 594 -24.21 -0.90 -20.09
C GLY A 594 -22.74 -0.61 -19.78
N PHE A 595 -21.97 -0.02 -20.72
CA PHE A 595 -20.60 0.37 -20.45
C PHE A 595 -20.56 1.67 -19.62
N ASN A 596 -19.73 1.70 -18.57
CA ASN A 596 -19.54 2.87 -17.74
C ASN A 596 -18.06 3.07 -17.45
N LYS A 597 -17.47 4.15 -17.98
CA LYS A 597 -16.04 4.44 -17.80
C LYS A 597 -15.58 4.63 -16.36
N TRP A 598 -16.52 4.90 -15.45
CA TRP A 598 -16.24 5.08 -14.02
C TRP A 598 -16.42 3.79 -13.21
N ALA A 599 -16.87 2.70 -13.84
CA ALA A 599 -17.10 1.40 -13.20
C ALA A 599 -16.22 0.32 -13.81
N THR A 600 -16.27 -0.86 -13.21
CA THR A 600 -15.63 -2.07 -13.75
C THR A 600 -16.46 -2.61 -14.90
N ASN A 601 -15.84 -2.76 -16.08
CA ASN A 601 -16.47 -3.37 -17.24
C ASN A 601 -15.74 -4.67 -17.58
N TRP A 602 -16.50 -5.65 -18.06
CA TRP A 602 -15.99 -6.95 -18.50
C TRP A 602 -16.21 -7.10 -19.99
N LEU A 603 -15.24 -7.69 -20.69
CA LEU A 603 -15.31 -7.91 -22.14
C LEU A 603 -16.43 -8.89 -22.45
N LYS A 604 -17.21 -8.55 -23.47
CA LYS A 604 -18.40 -9.30 -23.87
C LYS A 604 -18.25 -9.93 -25.25
N THR A 605 -19.07 -10.93 -25.51
CA THR A 605 -19.34 -11.45 -26.85
C THR A 605 -20.37 -10.57 -27.57
N LYS A 606 -20.55 -10.77 -28.88
CA LYS A 606 -21.51 -10.01 -29.70
C LYS A 606 -22.98 -10.17 -29.27
N ASP A 607 -23.32 -11.22 -28.53
CA ASP A 607 -24.63 -11.42 -27.89
C ASP A 607 -24.72 -10.82 -26.47
N GLU A 608 -23.81 -9.89 -26.14
CA GLU A 608 -23.75 -9.10 -24.90
C GLU A 608 -23.53 -9.89 -23.61
N LYS A 609 -23.06 -11.15 -23.71
CA LYS A 609 -22.67 -11.97 -22.55
C LYS A 609 -21.23 -11.69 -22.17
N ILE A 610 -20.95 -11.68 -20.87
CA ILE A 610 -19.57 -11.62 -20.36
C ILE A 610 -18.86 -12.90 -20.79
N TYR A 611 -17.66 -12.75 -21.39
CA TYR A 611 -16.85 -13.92 -21.74
C TYR A 611 -16.08 -14.40 -20.51
N GLU A 612 -16.21 -15.69 -20.20
CA GLU A 612 -15.54 -16.36 -19.09
C GLU A 612 -14.58 -17.43 -19.60
N THR A 613 -13.47 -17.64 -18.89
CA THR A 613 -12.41 -18.56 -19.29
C THR A 613 -11.62 -19.08 -18.09
N SER A 614 -10.55 -19.84 -18.34
CA SER A 614 -9.63 -20.34 -17.29
C SER A 614 -8.35 -19.53 -17.15
N LEU A 615 -7.70 -19.63 -16.00
CA LEU A 615 -6.38 -19.04 -15.75
C LEU A 615 -5.35 -19.47 -16.80
N ALA A 616 -5.39 -20.72 -17.28
CA ALA A 616 -4.54 -21.19 -18.36
C ALA A 616 -4.62 -20.30 -19.62
N VAL A 617 -5.83 -19.91 -20.03
CA VAL A 617 -6.03 -19.04 -21.19
C VAL A 617 -5.53 -17.63 -20.90
N LYS A 618 -5.77 -17.12 -19.68
CA LYS A 618 -5.27 -15.82 -19.23
C LYS A 618 -3.74 -15.74 -19.28
N MET A 619 -3.04 -16.80 -18.85
CA MET A 619 -1.59 -16.89 -18.91
C MET A 619 -1.08 -16.97 -20.35
N VAL A 620 -1.71 -17.78 -21.20
CA VAL A 620 -1.34 -17.92 -22.62
C VAL A 620 -1.43 -16.57 -23.34
N ILE A 621 -2.54 -15.85 -23.23
CA ILE A 621 -2.69 -14.56 -23.92
C ILE A 621 -1.81 -13.47 -23.33
N LEU A 622 -1.58 -13.46 -22.01
CA LEU A 622 -0.67 -12.51 -21.39
C LEU A 622 0.75 -12.69 -21.91
N ALA A 623 1.26 -13.93 -21.86
CA ALA A 623 2.60 -14.25 -22.34
C ALA A 623 2.76 -14.03 -23.85
N LEU A 624 1.77 -14.43 -24.65
CA LEU A 624 1.74 -14.17 -26.10
C LEU A 624 1.78 -12.67 -26.40
N SER A 625 0.97 -11.88 -25.70
CA SER A 625 0.92 -10.43 -25.88
C SER A 625 2.25 -9.78 -25.55
N LYS A 626 2.90 -10.18 -24.44
CA LYS A 626 4.21 -9.63 -24.04
C LYS A 626 5.35 -10.10 -24.94
N PHE A 627 5.33 -11.35 -25.39
CA PHE A 627 6.28 -11.86 -26.37
C PHE A 627 6.19 -11.11 -27.70
N ALA A 628 4.97 -10.85 -28.16
CA ALA A 628 4.75 -10.05 -29.36
C ALA A 628 5.14 -8.58 -29.18
N GLN A 629 5.40 -8.11 -27.95
CA GLN A 629 5.88 -6.77 -27.58
C GLN A 629 7.39 -6.71 -27.31
N LEU A 630 8.16 -7.74 -27.66
CA LEU A 630 9.61 -7.61 -27.62
C LEU A 630 10.08 -6.53 -28.62
N ASP A 631 11.09 -5.76 -28.22
CA ASP A 631 11.69 -4.72 -29.07
C ASP A 631 12.32 -5.29 -30.35
N VAL A 632 12.76 -4.37 -31.21
CA VAL A 632 13.35 -4.69 -32.53
C VAL A 632 14.52 -5.67 -32.44
N ASP A 633 15.32 -5.59 -31.37
CA ASP A 633 16.48 -6.47 -31.16
C ASP A 633 16.11 -7.77 -30.43
N GLY A 634 14.88 -7.85 -29.91
CA GLY A 634 14.35 -8.94 -29.12
C GLY A 634 14.85 -8.97 -27.68
N ILE A 635 15.30 -7.83 -27.14
CA ILE A 635 16.00 -7.74 -25.84
C ILE A 635 15.03 -7.42 -24.70
N GLY A 636 14.31 -6.32 -24.80
CA GLY A 636 13.38 -5.83 -23.78
C GLY A 636 11.92 -5.90 -24.23
N VAL A 637 10.99 -5.87 -23.27
CA VAL A 637 9.56 -5.67 -23.57
C VAL A 637 9.29 -4.18 -23.75
N GLU A 638 8.64 -3.81 -24.85
CA GLU A 638 8.34 -2.41 -25.24
C GLU A 638 7.39 -1.71 -24.25
N MET A 639 7.72 -0.46 -23.91
CA MET A 639 6.86 0.45 -23.13
C MET A 639 5.81 1.13 -24.02
N GLU A 640 5.14 0.36 -24.89
CA GLU A 640 4.24 0.93 -25.91
C GLU A 640 2.88 1.40 -25.36
N GLY A 641 2.57 1.10 -24.08
CA GLY A 641 1.35 1.49 -23.38
C GLY A 641 1.39 2.88 -22.72
N GLY A 642 2.46 3.65 -22.98
CA GLY A 642 2.56 5.06 -22.59
C GLY A 642 3.15 5.32 -21.18
N LYS A 643 3.37 4.27 -20.37
CA LYS A 643 3.97 4.39 -19.03
C LYS A 643 5.20 3.48 -18.91
N PRO A 644 6.20 3.84 -18.07
CA PRO A 644 7.40 3.03 -17.87
C PRO A 644 7.12 1.79 -17.00
N GLY A 645 8.17 1.10 -16.58
CA GLY A 645 8.10 -0.01 -15.61
C GLY A 645 8.09 0.47 -14.16
N TRP A 646 8.84 -0.21 -13.29
CA TRP A 646 8.85 0.07 -11.84
C TRP A 646 9.19 1.53 -11.50
N ASN A 647 10.21 2.10 -12.17
CA ASN A 647 10.66 3.46 -11.92
C ASN A 647 9.80 4.49 -12.67
N ASP A 648 8.76 4.98 -12.02
CA ASP A 648 7.84 5.99 -12.57
C ASP A 648 8.57 7.28 -13.02
N ALA A 649 9.75 7.59 -12.46
CA ALA A 649 10.52 8.78 -12.81
C ALA A 649 11.21 8.68 -14.18
N MET A 650 11.24 7.49 -14.78
CA MET A 650 11.66 7.24 -16.16
C MET A 650 10.50 7.39 -17.16
N ASN A 651 9.57 8.29 -16.86
CA ASN A 651 8.35 8.53 -17.64
C ASN A 651 8.55 9.02 -19.08
N GLY A 652 9.79 9.34 -19.47
CA GLY A 652 10.12 9.71 -20.85
C GLY A 652 10.45 8.52 -21.76
N LEU A 653 10.82 7.37 -21.19
CA LEU A 653 11.21 6.18 -21.95
C LEU A 653 10.15 5.68 -22.94
N PRO A 654 8.83 5.65 -22.61
CA PRO A 654 7.81 5.27 -23.58
C PRO A 654 7.87 6.08 -24.88
N GLY A 655 8.25 7.37 -24.79
CA GLY A 655 8.38 8.24 -25.96
C GLY A 655 9.66 8.06 -26.76
N LEU A 656 10.67 7.45 -26.16
CA LEU A 656 11.98 7.13 -26.74
C LEU A 656 12.06 5.67 -27.22
N PHE A 657 10.91 5.04 -27.50
CA PHE A 657 10.82 3.63 -27.87
C PHE A 657 11.52 2.75 -26.82
N GLY A 658 11.30 3.08 -25.55
CA GLY A 658 11.92 2.39 -24.44
C GLY A 658 11.43 0.96 -24.31
N SER A 659 12.34 0.07 -23.94
CA SER A 659 12.04 -1.30 -23.52
C SER A 659 12.77 -1.64 -22.21
N GLY A 660 12.25 -2.64 -21.48
CA GLY A 660 12.80 -3.10 -20.22
C GLY A 660 13.23 -4.55 -20.25
N THR A 661 14.45 -4.85 -19.77
CA THR A 661 14.90 -6.23 -19.54
C THR A 661 14.28 -6.89 -18.30
N PRO A 662 13.93 -6.17 -17.21
CA PRO A 662 13.21 -6.76 -16.08
C PRO A 662 11.95 -7.52 -16.53
N GLU A 663 11.15 -6.89 -17.39
CA GLU A 663 9.94 -7.47 -17.96
C GLU A 663 10.24 -8.70 -18.84
N THR A 664 11.39 -8.74 -19.52
CA THR A 664 11.82 -9.92 -20.30
C THR A 664 12.10 -11.14 -19.40
N PHE A 665 12.72 -10.93 -18.23
CA PHE A 665 12.94 -12.03 -17.27
C PHE A 665 11.63 -12.56 -16.68
N GLU A 666 10.67 -11.68 -16.39
CA GLU A 666 9.35 -12.11 -15.92
C GLU A 666 8.52 -12.77 -17.04
N LEU A 667 8.74 -12.37 -18.30
CA LEU A 667 8.16 -13.06 -19.45
C LEU A 667 8.73 -14.47 -19.57
N LYS A 668 10.05 -14.62 -19.42
CA LYS A 668 10.72 -15.93 -19.35
C LYS A 668 10.13 -16.80 -18.24
N ARG A 669 9.92 -16.24 -17.04
CA ARG A 669 9.29 -16.94 -15.91
C ARG A 669 7.89 -17.46 -16.27
N LEU A 670 7.05 -16.61 -16.86
CA LEU A 670 5.70 -16.99 -17.26
C LEU A 670 5.69 -18.05 -18.39
N VAL A 671 6.56 -17.89 -19.40
CA VAL A 671 6.73 -18.87 -20.49
C VAL A 671 7.17 -20.23 -19.92
N ASN A 672 8.16 -20.24 -19.02
CA ASN A 672 8.65 -21.47 -18.41
C ASN A 672 7.61 -22.12 -17.51
N PHE A 673 6.80 -21.31 -16.81
CA PHE A 673 5.67 -21.82 -16.04
C PHE A 673 4.64 -22.52 -16.95
N ILE A 674 4.32 -21.95 -18.12
CA ILE A 674 3.43 -22.59 -19.10
C ILE A 674 4.04 -23.90 -19.60
N ILE A 675 5.30 -23.89 -20.05
CA ILE A 675 5.99 -25.09 -20.55
C ILE A 675 5.96 -26.22 -19.52
N ASN A 676 6.23 -25.93 -18.26
CA ASN A 676 6.35 -26.93 -17.20
C ASN A 676 5.01 -27.50 -16.73
N ASN A 677 3.90 -26.76 -16.90
CA ASN A 677 2.59 -27.14 -16.33
C ASN A 677 1.53 -27.47 -17.40
N PHE A 678 1.88 -27.31 -18.68
CA PHE A 678 1.04 -27.72 -19.82
C PHE A 678 1.58 -28.99 -20.48
N ASP A 679 2.58 -29.67 -19.94
CA ASP A 679 3.10 -30.92 -20.51
C ASP A 679 2.08 -32.08 -20.38
N GLY A 680 2.12 -33.03 -21.32
CA GLY A 680 1.25 -34.21 -21.35
C GLY A 680 0.00 -34.10 -22.25
N GLU A 681 -0.87 -35.11 -22.16
CA GLU A 681 -2.11 -35.20 -22.93
C GLU A 681 -3.18 -34.24 -22.37
N GLY A 682 -3.90 -33.54 -23.26
CA GLY A 682 -5.01 -32.66 -22.88
C GLY A 682 -5.20 -31.50 -23.85
N GLU A 683 -6.26 -30.74 -23.60
CA GLU A 683 -6.71 -29.66 -24.47
C GLU A 683 -7.04 -28.41 -23.64
N VAL A 684 -6.87 -27.23 -24.26
CA VAL A 684 -7.28 -25.94 -23.72
C VAL A 684 -8.22 -25.29 -24.73
N THR A 685 -9.44 -25.00 -24.30
CA THR A 685 -10.41 -24.24 -25.09
C THR A 685 -10.21 -22.75 -24.84
N MET A 686 -10.06 -21.98 -25.90
CA MET A 686 -9.84 -20.53 -25.85
C MET A 686 -10.55 -19.80 -27.01
N PRO A 687 -10.72 -18.46 -26.96
CA PRO A 687 -11.26 -17.70 -28.07
C PRO A 687 -10.53 -17.97 -29.39
N ALA A 688 -11.28 -18.09 -30.48
CA ALA A 688 -10.71 -18.31 -31.81
C ALA A 688 -9.73 -17.21 -32.23
N GLU A 689 -9.96 -15.97 -31.79
CA GLU A 689 -9.06 -14.84 -32.02
C GLU A 689 -7.70 -15.04 -31.32
N ILE A 690 -7.69 -15.61 -30.11
CA ILE A 690 -6.45 -15.88 -29.34
C ILE A 690 -5.68 -17.05 -29.96
N ALA A 691 -6.38 -18.13 -30.32
CA ALA A 691 -5.75 -19.28 -30.99
C ALA A 691 -5.11 -18.87 -32.32
N LYS A 692 -5.83 -18.07 -33.13
CA LYS A 692 -5.28 -17.54 -34.38
C LYS A 692 -4.07 -16.64 -34.14
N TYR A 693 -4.14 -15.76 -33.15
CA TYR A 693 -3.03 -14.87 -32.81
C TYR A 693 -1.77 -15.65 -32.41
N LEU A 694 -1.92 -16.74 -31.64
CA LEU A 694 -0.83 -17.63 -31.26
C LEU A 694 -0.13 -18.23 -32.49
N ASP A 695 -0.92 -18.78 -33.43
CA ASP A 695 -0.41 -19.42 -34.64
C ASP A 695 0.23 -18.41 -35.60
N ASP A 696 -0.36 -17.21 -35.76
CA ASP A 696 0.19 -16.16 -36.62
C ASP A 696 1.57 -15.69 -36.12
N VAL A 697 1.72 -15.47 -34.80
CA VAL A 697 3.02 -15.08 -34.20
C VAL A 697 4.05 -16.20 -34.32
N LYS A 698 3.64 -17.46 -34.10
CA LYS A 698 4.52 -18.62 -34.30
C LYS A 698 5.00 -18.71 -35.76
N ALA A 699 4.12 -18.52 -36.74
CA ALA A 699 4.49 -18.55 -38.15
C ALA A 699 5.51 -17.45 -38.51
N ALA A 700 5.34 -16.23 -37.99
CA ALA A 700 6.32 -15.16 -38.16
C ALA A 700 7.68 -15.50 -37.52
N LEU A 701 7.67 -16.14 -36.35
CA LEU A 701 8.89 -16.59 -35.68
C LEU A 701 9.61 -17.71 -36.43
N ASP A 702 8.86 -18.63 -37.05
CA ASP A 702 9.43 -19.68 -37.89
C ASP A 702 10.11 -19.11 -39.14
N GLU A 703 9.53 -18.10 -39.78
CA GLU A 703 10.16 -17.37 -40.89
C GLU A 703 11.49 -16.72 -40.46
N TYR A 704 11.50 -16.08 -39.28
CA TYR A 704 12.71 -15.49 -38.70
C TYR A 704 13.77 -16.56 -38.40
N ASN A 705 13.40 -17.65 -37.73
CA ASN A 705 14.32 -18.73 -37.37
C ASN A 705 14.90 -19.46 -38.60
N ASN A 706 14.14 -19.51 -39.70
CA ASN A 706 14.61 -20.04 -40.99
C ASN A 706 15.47 -19.05 -41.80
N GLY A 707 15.65 -17.82 -41.31
CA GLY A 707 16.45 -16.78 -41.96
C GLY A 707 15.76 -16.11 -43.16
N THR A 708 14.44 -16.27 -43.29
CA THR A 708 13.65 -15.65 -44.38
C THR A 708 13.49 -14.14 -44.18
N ILE A 709 13.42 -13.69 -42.93
CA ILE A 709 13.28 -12.29 -42.53
C ILE A 709 14.30 -11.95 -41.45
N ASN A 710 14.73 -10.68 -41.41
CA ASN A 710 15.66 -10.18 -40.39
C ASN A 710 14.92 -9.69 -39.12
N ASP A 711 15.67 -9.22 -38.12
CA ASP A 711 15.12 -8.73 -36.83
C ASP A 711 14.07 -7.61 -37.03
N PHE A 712 14.36 -6.59 -37.84
CA PHE A 712 13.41 -5.51 -38.12
C PHE A 712 12.13 -5.99 -38.82
N GLN A 713 12.28 -6.84 -39.84
CA GLN A 713 11.14 -7.38 -40.60
C GLN A 713 10.27 -8.30 -39.72
N TYR A 714 10.87 -9.08 -38.82
CA TYR A 714 10.15 -9.88 -37.84
C TYR A 714 9.38 -9.01 -36.87
N TRP A 715 10.05 -8.02 -36.26
CA TRP A 715 9.42 -7.07 -35.34
C TRP A 715 8.23 -6.35 -36.00
N ASP A 716 8.42 -5.84 -37.22
CA ASP A 716 7.37 -5.12 -37.94
C ASP A 716 6.15 -6.02 -38.24
N LYS A 717 6.41 -7.26 -38.68
CA LYS A 717 5.36 -8.24 -38.96
C LYS A 717 4.59 -8.63 -37.70
N VAL A 718 5.28 -8.92 -36.60
CA VAL A 718 4.65 -9.30 -35.31
C VAL A 718 3.85 -8.14 -34.73
N ALA A 719 4.36 -6.91 -34.82
CA ALA A 719 3.63 -5.73 -34.37
C ALA A 719 2.36 -5.50 -35.22
N THR A 720 2.39 -5.72 -36.55
CA THR A 720 1.18 -5.69 -37.39
C THR A 720 0.17 -6.78 -37.01
N ILE A 721 0.62 -8.00 -36.72
CA ILE A 721 -0.27 -9.08 -36.24
C ILE A 721 -0.93 -8.67 -34.91
N ARG A 722 -0.15 -8.10 -33.98
CA ARG A 722 -0.63 -7.59 -32.68
C ARG A 722 -1.67 -6.48 -32.83
N GLU A 723 -1.42 -5.51 -33.71
CA GLU A 723 -2.35 -4.41 -34.02
C GLU A 723 -3.66 -4.94 -34.61
N ALA A 724 -3.58 -5.88 -35.56
CA ALA A 724 -4.76 -6.51 -36.16
C ALA A 724 -5.57 -7.30 -35.11
N TYR A 725 -4.90 -8.07 -34.25
CA TYR A 725 -5.54 -8.79 -33.15
C TYR A 725 -6.30 -7.82 -32.22
N ARG A 726 -5.65 -6.75 -31.76
CA ARG A 726 -6.27 -5.74 -30.89
C ARG A 726 -7.52 -5.13 -31.52
N GLU A 727 -7.50 -4.84 -32.81
CA GLU A 727 -8.66 -4.35 -33.53
C GLU A 727 -9.82 -5.36 -33.52
N THR A 728 -9.52 -6.66 -33.73
CA THR A 728 -10.57 -7.70 -33.74
C THR A 728 -11.30 -7.86 -32.40
N ILE A 729 -10.59 -7.65 -31.27
CA ILE A 729 -11.14 -7.82 -29.93
C ILE A 729 -11.59 -6.50 -29.29
N LYS A 730 -11.40 -5.37 -29.97
CA LYS A 730 -11.56 -4.02 -29.42
C LYS A 730 -12.92 -3.83 -28.76
N LEU A 731 -13.99 -4.25 -29.44
CA LEU A 731 -15.37 -4.06 -28.97
C LEU A 731 -16.00 -5.32 -28.40
N TYR A 732 -15.78 -6.47 -29.03
CA TYR A 732 -16.39 -7.74 -28.61
C TYR A 732 -15.49 -8.90 -29.01
N LEU A 733 -15.59 -10.02 -28.30
CA LEU A 733 -15.19 -11.32 -28.82
C LEU A 733 -16.29 -11.88 -29.74
N SER A 734 -15.91 -12.68 -30.73
CA SER A 734 -16.87 -13.38 -31.59
C SER A 734 -17.77 -14.34 -30.79
N GLY A 735 -17.24 -14.92 -29.72
CA GLY A 735 -17.84 -16.03 -28.98
C GLY A 735 -17.51 -17.40 -29.57
N GLU A 736 -16.75 -17.46 -30.66
CA GLU A 736 -16.24 -18.71 -31.21
C GLU A 736 -15.02 -19.19 -30.41
N GLU A 737 -14.98 -20.48 -30.09
CA GLU A 737 -13.89 -21.09 -29.35
C GLU A 737 -13.14 -22.11 -30.21
N THR A 738 -11.82 -22.20 -29.98
CA THR A 738 -10.94 -23.18 -30.60
C THR A 738 -10.34 -24.07 -29.52
N VAL A 739 -10.38 -25.38 -29.76
CA VAL A 739 -9.74 -26.39 -28.92
C VAL A 739 -8.29 -26.54 -29.38
N VAL A 740 -7.34 -26.20 -28.52
CA VAL A 740 -5.91 -26.26 -28.80
C VAL A 740 -5.27 -27.33 -27.93
N SER A 741 -4.50 -28.24 -28.54
CA SER A 741 -3.80 -29.26 -27.76
C SER A 741 -2.73 -28.63 -26.86
N LYS A 742 -2.59 -29.15 -25.64
CA LYS A 742 -1.53 -28.75 -24.71
C LYS A 742 -0.13 -28.90 -25.32
N ALA A 743 0.09 -29.99 -26.07
CA ALA A 743 1.34 -30.24 -26.77
C ALA A 743 1.71 -29.14 -27.79
N HIS A 744 0.72 -28.62 -28.54
CA HIS A 744 0.92 -27.50 -29.46
C HIS A 744 1.28 -26.21 -28.72
N ILE A 745 0.60 -25.90 -27.61
CA ILE A 745 0.94 -24.74 -26.77
C ILE A 745 2.38 -24.86 -26.29
N VAL A 746 2.78 -26.02 -25.75
CA VAL A 746 4.17 -26.25 -25.30
C VAL A 746 5.18 -26.11 -26.44
N GLU A 747 4.87 -26.59 -27.66
CA GLU A 747 5.73 -26.41 -28.84
C GLU A 747 5.97 -24.93 -29.14
N VAL A 748 4.89 -24.14 -29.22
CA VAL A 748 4.97 -22.69 -29.50
C VAL A 748 5.76 -21.97 -28.43
N PHE A 749 5.47 -22.24 -27.16
CA PHE A 749 6.11 -21.57 -26.04
C PHE A 749 7.60 -21.93 -25.88
N LYS A 750 8.02 -23.15 -26.24
CA LYS A 750 9.45 -23.50 -26.36
C LYS A 750 10.15 -22.69 -27.45
N ALA A 751 9.48 -22.40 -28.56
CA ALA A 751 10.02 -21.51 -29.59
C ALA A 751 10.15 -20.07 -29.07
N PHE A 752 9.19 -19.60 -28.27
CA PHE A 752 9.25 -18.29 -27.62
C PHE A 752 10.40 -18.19 -26.61
N GLU A 753 10.55 -19.19 -25.73
CA GLU A 753 11.66 -19.31 -24.79
C GLU A 753 13.01 -19.18 -25.52
N ALA A 754 13.19 -19.91 -26.62
CA ALA A 754 14.43 -19.87 -27.40
C ALA A 754 14.74 -18.48 -28.01
N LYS A 755 13.74 -17.68 -28.39
CA LYS A 755 13.96 -16.29 -28.85
C LYS A 755 14.25 -15.35 -27.68
N ILE A 756 13.58 -15.52 -26.54
CA ILE A 756 13.83 -14.76 -25.32
C ILE A 756 15.27 -14.97 -24.84
N GLU A 757 15.77 -16.20 -24.81
CA GLU A 757 17.15 -16.50 -24.41
C GLU A 757 18.20 -15.84 -25.31
N LYS A 758 17.93 -15.77 -26.62
CA LYS A 758 18.78 -15.00 -27.56
C LYS A 758 18.80 -13.51 -27.22
N GLY A 759 17.64 -12.96 -26.84
CA GLY A 759 17.50 -11.58 -26.37
C GLY A 759 18.29 -11.30 -25.09
N ILE A 760 18.16 -12.17 -24.09
CA ILE A 760 18.89 -12.07 -22.83
C ILE A 760 20.40 -12.15 -23.08
N ALA A 761 20.87 -13.06 -23.93
CA ALA A 761 22.28 -13.15 -24.29
C ALA A 761 22.81 -11.83 -24.92
N LYS A 762 22.04 -11.22 -25.84
CA LYS A 762 22.36 -9.89 -26.39
C LYS A 762 22.41 -8.82 -25.28
N ALA A 763 21.48 -8.86 -24.32
CA ALA A 763 21.44 -7.91 -23.20
C ALA A 763 22.70 -8.01 -22.31
N VAL A 764 23.12 -9.24 -21.98
CA VAL A 764 24.32 -9.50 -21.17
C VAL A 764 25.58 -9.05 -21.90
N GLU A 765 25.67 -9.27 -23.22
CA GLU A 765 26.76 -8.75 -24.04
C GLU A 765 26.77 -7.22 -24.03
N MET A 766 25.61 -6.59 -24.26
CA MET A 766 25.44 -5.14 -24.29
C MET A 766 25.83 -4.47 -22.96
N GLY A 767 25.52 -5.11 -21.82
CA GLY A 767 25.86 -4.62 -20.48
C GLY A 767 27.12 -5.25 -19.88
N ASN A 768 28.05 -5.76 -20.71
CA ASN A 768 29.36 -6.26 -20.28
C ASN A 768 29.32 -7.28 -19.13
N GLY A 769 28.39 -8.23 -19.20
CA GLY A 769 28.21 -9.27 -18.19
C GLY A 769 27.19 -8.94 -17.09
N LEU A 770 26.55 -7.77 -17.16
CA LEU A 770 25.29 -7.45 -16.48
C LEU A 770 24.26 -7.07 -17.56
N VAL A 771 22.97 -7.08 -17.23
CA VAL A 771 21.94 -6.57 -18.16
C VAL A 771 21.69 -5.08 -17.94
N PRO A 772 21.53 -4.27 -19.01
CA PRO A 772 20.98 -2.93 -18.88
C PRO A 772 19.50 -3.02 -18.56
N THR A 773 19.03 -2.31 -17.54
CA THR A 773 17.60 -2.31 -17.17
C THR A 773 16.71 -1.72 -18.25
N TYR A 774 17.17 -0.62 -18.86
CA TYR A 774 16.43 0.14 -19.85
C TYR A 774 17.24 0.30 -21.13
N ILE A 775 16.56 0.12 -22.25
CA ILE A 775 17.09 0.34 -23.59
C ILE A 775 16.16 1.33 -24.30
N THR A 776 16.71 2.28 -25.03
CA THR A 776 15.94 3.18 -25.91
C THR A 776 16.31 2.91 -27.36
N HIS A 777 15.38 3.10 -28.28
CA HIS A 777 15.61 2.85 -29.70
C HIS A 777 15.49 4.15 -30.50
N GLU A 778 16.61 4.59 -31.06
CA GLU A 778 16.66 5.79 -31.91
C GLU A 778 16.24 5.42 -33.34
N ALA A 779 15.22 6.08 -33.89
CA ALA A 779 14.83 5.90 -35.29
C ALA A 779 15.85 6.60 -36.22
N VAL A 780 16.77 5.83 -36.80
CA VAL A 780 17.88 6.36 -37.62
C VAL A 780 17.55 6.46 -39.12
N ASP A 781 16.52 5.73 -39.58
CA ASP A 781 15.93 5.88 -40.91
C ASP A 781 14.40 5.86 -40.81
N PHE A 782 13.74 6.86 -41.40
CA PHE A 782 12.27 6.99 -41.40
C PHE A 782 11.78 7.86 -42.56
N GLU A 783 10.50 7.70 -42.90
CA GLU A 783 9.79 8.52 -43.89
C GLU A 783 8.65 9.30 -43.24
N PRO A 784 8.52 10.62 -43.50
CA PRO A 784 7.32 11.37 -43.14
C PRO A 784 6.11 10.85 -43.93
N VAL A 785 4.97 10.69 -43.26
CA VAL A 785 3.72 10.32 -43.93
C VAL A 785 3.05 11.57 -44.49
N VAL A 786 2.67 11.51 -45.76
CA VAL A 786 1.98 12.58 -46.49
C VAL A 786 0.72 12.06 -47.18
N ASP A 787 -0.25 12.93 -47.40
CA ASP A 787 -1.48 12.62 -48.14
C ASP A 787 -1.24 12.57 -49.66
N GLU A 788 -2.31 12.34 -50.44
CA GLU A 788 -2.24 12.30 -51.92
C GLU A 788 -1.73 13.61 -52.56
N ASN A 789 -1.81 14.73 -51.84
CA ASN A 789 -1.34 16.06 -52.28
C ASN A 789 0.08 16.37 -51.81
N GLY A 790 0.70 15.51 -51.01
CA GLY A 790 2.01 15.73 -50.39
C GLY A 790 1.97 16.53 -49.09
N GLU A 791 0.77 16.78 -48.52
CA GLU A 791 0.62 17.49 -47.26
C GLU A 791 0.86 16.56 -46.05
N PRO A 792 1.46 17.05 -44.95
CA PRO A 792 1.68 16.25 -43.74
C PRO A 792 0.41 15.60 -43.19
N VAL A 793 0.43 14.28 -42.98
CA VAL A 793 -0.65 13.60 -42.24
C VAL A 793 -0.40 13.77 -40.75
N ILE A 794 -1.36 14.36 -40.05
CA ILE A 794 -1.27 14.66 -38.61
C ILE A 794 -1.95 13.54 -37.80
N SER A 795 -1.26 13.04 -36.79
CA SER A 795 -1.78 12.08 -35.79
C SER A 795 -2.81 12.72 -34.87
N HIS A 796 -3.56 11.90 -34.14
CA HIS A 796 -4.43 12.38 -33.06
C HIS A 796 -3.66 13.16 -31.96
N TYR A 797 -2.34 12.91 -31.79
CA TYR A 797 -1.48 13.66 -30.88
C TYR A 797 -1.15 15.09 -31.37
N GLY A 798 -1.49 15.41 -32.63
CA GLY A 798 -1.29 16.74 -33.21
C GLY A 798 0.09 16.96 -33.84
N LEU A 799 0.84 15.89 -34.12
CA LEU A 799 2.15 15.92 -34.79
C LEU A 799 2.14 15.10 -36.08
N GLN A 800 3.03 15.44 -37.03
CA GLN A 800 3.17 14.72 -38.30
C GLN A 800 3.57 13.27 -38.08
N LYS A 801 2.88 12.34 -38.72
CA LYS A 801 3.16 10.91 -38.65
C LYS A 801 4.47 10.52 -39.35
N ALA A 802 5.10 9.45 -38.88
CA ALA A 802 6.31 8.88 -39.47
C ALA A 802 6.20 7.36 -39.61
N LYS A 803 6.85 6.82 -40.64
CA LYS A 803 7.11 5.38 -40.80
C LYS A 803 8.58 5.11 -40.60
N VAL A 804 8.93 4.41 -39.53
CA VAL A 804 10.32 4.03 -39.22
C VAL A 804 10.74 2.84 -40.08
N LYS A 805 12.01 2.81 -40.50
CA LYS A 805 12.63 1.75 -41.30
C LYS A 805 13.83 1.11 -40.62
N GLU A 806 14.47 1.83 -39.70
CA GLU A 806 15.63 1.35 -38.97
C GLU A 806 15.70 2.00 -37.59
N PHE A 807 16.04 1.19 -36.59
CA PHE A 807 16.29 1.62 -35.23
C PHE A 807 17.73 1.30 -34.83
N LYS A 808 18.26 2.10 -33.90
CA LYS A 808 19.52 1.84 -33.21
C LYS A 808 19.27 1.77 -31.70
N ALA A 809 19.54 0.61 -31.09
CA ALA A 809 19.46 0.44 -29.65
C ALA A 809 20.55 1.24 -28.90
N VAL A 810 20.15 1.81 -27.78
CA VAL A 810 21.02 2.55 -26.85
C VAL A 810 20.69 2.08 -25.43
N ALA A 811 21.62 1.36 -24.81
CA ALA A 811 21.54 1.02 -23.39
C ALA A 811 21.70 2.28 -22.53
N LEU A 812 20.85 2.42 -21.51
CA LEU A 812 21.05 3.43 -20.48
C LEU A 812 22.09 2.96 -19.45
N PRO A 813 22.66 3.88 -18.64
CA PRO A 813 23.48 3.52 -17.49
C PRO A 813 22.78 2.50 -16.60
N TYR A 814 23.54 1.70 -15.85
CA TYR A 814 22.97 0.64 -15.01
C TYR A 814 21.93 1.19 -14.01
N PHE A 815 20.81 0.47 -13.90
CA PHE A 815 19.86 0.57 -12.80
C PHE A 815 19.87 -0.76 -12.05
N LEU A 816 19.63 -0.75 -10.73
CA LEU A 816 19.73 -1.95 -9.90
C LEU A 816 18.72 -3.04 -10.27
N GLU A 817 17.57 -2.64 -10.83
CA GLU A 817 16.46 -3.54 -11.16
C GLU A 817 16.85 -4.65 -12.14
N GLY A 818 17.59 -4.34 -13.22
CA GLY A 818 18.04 -5.33 -14.21
C GLY A 818 18.89 -6.44 -13.57
N PRO A 819 20.00 -6.10 -12.89
CA PRO A 819 20.80 -7.06 -12.12
C PRO A 819 20.00 -7.81 -11.06
N ALA A 820 19.06 -7.16 -10.35
CA ALA A 820 18.22 -7.81 -9.35
C ALA A 820 17.32 -8.88 -9.96
N ARG A 821 16.66 -8.58 -11.08
CA ARG A 821 15.83 -9.56 -11.80
C ARG A 821 16.68 -10.69 -12.36
N MET A 822 17.75 -10.39 -13.09
CA MET A 822 18.65 -11.39 -13.68
C MET A 822 19.17 -12.37 -12.61
N MET A 823 19.63 -11.86 -11.46
CA MET A 823 20.20 -12.69 -10.39
C MET A 823 19.26 -13.79 -9.91
N GLY A 824 17.94 -13.55 -9.92
CA GLY A 824 16.94 -14.53 -9.53
C GLY A 824 16.84 -15.75 -10.46
N TYR A 825 17.49 -15.73 -11.63
CA TYR A 825 17.43 -16.80 -12.65
C TYR A 825 18.77 -17.46 -12.95
N GLU A 826 19.85 -17.03 -12.28
CA GLU A 826 21.20 -17.56 -12.51
C GLU A 826 21.59 -18.57 -11.43
N ASP A 827 22.58 -19.41 -11.73
CA ASP A 827 23.20 -20.28 -10.73
C ASP A 827 24.01 -19.48 -9.69
N VAL A 828 24.32 -20.11 -8.56
CA VAL A 828 24.97 -19.45 -7.41
C VAL A 828 26.32 -18.80 -7.78
N ASP A 829 27.11 -19.42 -8.66
CA ASP A 829 28.43 -18.91 -9.03
C ASP A 829 28.31 -17.70 -9.96
N THR A 830 27.41 -17.76 -10.94
CA THR A 830 27.06 -16.63 -11.80
C THR A 830 26.46 -15.47 -11.00
N ALA A 831 25.53 -15.75 -10.09
CA ALA A 831 24.95 -14.75 -9.19
C ALA A 831 26.00 -14.07 -8.31
N ARG A 832 27.00 -14.81 -7.82
CA ARG A 832 28.11 -14.25 -7.04
C ARG A 832 29.01 -13.35 -7.88
N ASP A 833 29.30 -13.74 -9.12
CA ASP A 833 30.03 -12.89 -10.06
C ASP A 833 29.27 -11.58 -10.34
N MET A 834 27.96 -11.67 -10.57
CA MET A 834 27.09 -10.49 -10.72
C MET A 834 27.11 -9.59 -9.48
N TYR A 835 26.99 -10.16 -8.27
CA TYR A 835 27.09 -9.41 -7.01
C TYR A 835 28.39 -8.60 -6.94
N ASN A 836 29.52 -9.23 -7.26
CA ASN A 836 30.81 -8.56 -7.28
C ASN A 836 30.88 -7.49 -8.38
N LYS A 837 30.34 -7.74 -9.57
CA LYS A 837 30.28 -6.76 -10.66
C LYS A 837 29.44 -5.54 -10.29
N VAL A 838 28.28 -5.73 -9.66
CA VAL A 838 27.40 -4.63 -9.21
C VAL A 838 28.15 -3.65 -8.31
N LYS A 839 28.99 -4.14 -7.38
CA LYS A 839 29.82 -3.27 -6.52
C LYS A 839 30.86 -2.45 -7.29
N ASN A 840 31.31 -2.96 -8.43
CA ASN A 840 32.21 -2.23 -9.33
C ASN A 840 31.47 -1.32 -10.31
N THR A 841 30.13 -1.30 -10.28
CA THR A 841 29.33 -0.31 -10.98
C THR A 841 29.10 0.91 -10.10
N GLY A 842 28.64 2.01 -10.71
CA GLY A 842 28.16 3.17 -9.95
C GLY A 842 26.90 2.93 -9.12
N LEU A 843 26.40 1.69 -8.99
CA LEU A 843 25.23 1.33 -8.18
C LEU A 843 25.54 1.19 -6.69
N TYR A 844 26.77 0.85 -6.29
CA TYR A 844 27.09 0.67 -4.87
C TYR A 844 27.54 1.98 -4.23
N ASP A 845 26.97 2.28 -3.07
CA ASP A 845 27.36 3.40 -2.22
C ASP A 845 28.36 2.94 -1.18
N GLU A 846 29.65 3.12 -1.46
CA GLU A 846 30.75 2.70 -0.57
C GLU A 846 30.69 3.34 0.83
N LYS A 847 30.17 4.58 0.94
CA LYS A 847 30.10 5.28 2.22
C LYS A 847 29.03 4.66 3.13
N LEU A 848 27.89 4.31 2.54
CA LEU A 848 26.74 3.77 3.28
C LEU A 848 26.70 2.24 3.30
N ALA A 849 27.51 1.58 2.47
CA ALA A 849 27.47 0.14 2.20
C ALA A 849 26.10 -0.35 1.68
N MET A 850 25.43 0.47 0.86
CA MET A 850 24.06 0.27 0.36
C MET A 850 24.02 0.30 -1.18
N TYR A 851 22.89 -0.13 -1.78
CA TYR A 851 22.70 -0.16 -3.23
C TYR A 851 21.76 0.95 -3.69
N LYS A 852 22.25 1.76 -4.63
CA LYS A 852 21.50 2.85 -5.26
C LYS A 852 20.64 2.34 -6.40
N THR A 853 19.57 3.07 -6.69
CA THR A 853 18.63 2.80 -7.78
C THR A 853 19.31 2.80 -9.15
N SER A 854 20.29 3.69 -9.35
CA SER A 854 21.01 3.84 -10.61
C SER A 854 22.47 4.26 -10.40
N ALA A 855 23.31 3.92 -11.37
CA ALA A 855 24.56 4.61 -11.61
C ALA A 855 24.29 6.06 -12.06
N SER A 856 25.35 6.85 -12.28
CA SER A 856 25.16 8.24 -12.72
C SER A 856 24.46 8.30 -14.06
N ILE A 857 23.36 9.05 -14.09
CA ILE A 857 22.59 9.34 -15.30
C ILE A 857 22.80 10.78 -15.78
N GLU A 858 23.86 11.46 -15.32
CA GLU A 858 24.11 12.87 -15.66
C GLU A 858 24.24 13.08 -17.19
N GLU A 859 24.76 12.10 -17.92
CA GLU A 859 24.89 12.17 -19.38
C GLU A 859 23.59 11.82 -20.14
N CYS A 860 22.54 11.35 -19.44
CA CYS A 860 21.23 11.10 -20.06
C CYS A 860 20.52 12.40 -20.40
N SER A 861 19.67 12.35 -21.43
CA SER A 861 18.82 13.46 -21.83
C SER A 861 17.73 13.72 -20.78
N MET A 862 17.30 14.98 -20.67
CA MET A 862 16.09 15.34 -19.90
C MET A 862 14.83 14.67 -20.47
N GLU A 863 14.85 14.26 -21.75
CA GLU A 863 13.76 13.49 -22.37
C GLU A 863 13.63 12.07 -21.81
N ASN A 864 14.64 11.51 -21.13
CA ASN A 864 14.54 10.17 -20.54
C ASN A 864 13.55 10.10 -19.37
N GLY A 865 13.26 11.23 -18.71
CA GLY A 865 12.27 11.32 -17.65
C GLY A 865 12.66 12.29 -16.54
N ARG A 866 11.69 12.59 -15.65
CA ARG A 866 11.90 13.50 -14.50
C ARG A 866 13.01 13.05 -13.54
N CYS A 867 13.35 11.76 -13.55
CA CYS A 867 14.49 11.21 -12.79
C CYS A 867 15.77 12.00 -13.04
N ARG A 868 16.05 12.37 -14.30
CA ARG A 868 17.23 13.16 -14.67
C ARG A 868 17.24 14.58 -14.06
N ALA A 869 16.07 15.15 -13.79
CA ALA A 869 15.90 16.49 -13.25
C ALA A 869 16.08 16.54 -11.72
N PHE A 870 15.97 15.41 -11.02
CA PHE A 870 16.22 15.36 -9.59
C PHE A 870 17.71 15.53 -9.27
N THR A 871 17.98 15.99 -8.04
CA THR A 871 19.34 16.02 -7.49
C THR A 871 19.84 14.58 -7.31
N PRO A 872 21.10 14.25 -7.65
CA PRO A 872 21.68 12.94 -7.32
C PRO A 872 21.49 12.60 -5.84
N GLY A 873 21.15 11.35 -5.53
CA GLY A 873 20.92 10.90 -4.16
C GLY A 873 19.61 11.35 -3.55
N TRP A 874 18.66 11.81 -4.36
CA TRP A 874 17.34 12.26 -3.93
C TRP A 874 16.27 11.62 -4.84
N GLN A 875 15.14 11.15 -4.29
CA GLN A 875 13.95 10.66 -5.04
C GLN A 875 14.28 9.83 -6.30
N GLU A 876 14.16 8.51 -6.38
CA GLU A 876 14.51 7.69 -7.58
C GLU A 876 15.89 7.87 -8.28
N ARG A 877 16.56 9.03 -8.25
CA ARG A 877 17.84 9.31 -8.93
C ARG A 877 19.00 9.04 -7.99
N GLU A 878 19.75 7.98 -8.28
CA GLU A 878 21.01 7.66 -7.58
C GLU A 878 20.86 7.62 -6.03
N ASN A 879 19.64 7.40 -5.52
CA ASN A 879 19.36 7.25 -4.09
C ASN A 879 19.33 5.77 -3.71
N VAL A 880 19.33 5.47 -2.41
CA VAL A 880 19.05 4.11 -1.94
C VAL A 880 17.53 3.98 -1.77
N PHE A 881 16.85 3.48 -2.80
CA PHE A 881 15.40 3.28 -2.74
C PHE A 881 15.11 1.92 -2.11
N LEU A 882 14.57 1.90 -0.89
CA LEU A 882 14.49 0.69 -0.07
C LEU A 882 13.75 -0.45 -0.77
N HIS A 883 12.70 -0.15 -1.54
CA HIS A 883 11.97 -1.18 -2.27
C HIS A 883 12.86 -1.89 -3.30
N MET A 884 13.68 -1.15 -4.06
CA MET A 884 14.56 -1.76 -5.06
C MET A 884 15.78 -2.44 -4.42
N GLU A 885 16.35 -1.86 -3.36
CA GLU A 885 17.41 -2.52 -2.60
C GLU A 885 16.91 -3.84 -2.02
N TYR A 886 15.68 -3.88 -1.48
CA TYR A 886 15.14 -5.10 -0.90
C TYR A 886 14.75 -6.14 -1.96
N LYS A 887 14.37 -5.72 -3.18
CA LYS A 887 14.25 -6.66 -4.32
C LYS A 887 15.60 -7.30 -4.64
N TYR A 888 16.69 -6.53 -4.60
CA TYR A 888 18.04 -7.05 -4.79
C TYR A 888 18.46 -8.02 -3.67
N LEU A 889 18.19 -7.67 -2.40
CA LEU A 889 18.43 -8.57 -1.26
C LEU A 889 17.59 -9.85 -1.34
N LEU A 890 16.34 -9.76 -1.77
CA LEU A 890 15.48 -10.93 -2.02
C LEU A 890 16.03 -11.80 -3.15
N ALA A 891 16.58 -11.20 -4.21
CA ALA A 891 17.25 -11.93 -5.28
C ALA A 891 18.51 -12.65 -4.77
N MET A 892 19.31 -12.02 -3.92
CA MET A 892 20.51 -12.64 -3.31
C MET A 892 20.17 -13.91 -2.52
N ILE A 893 19.18 -13.85 -1.63
CA ILE A 893 18.80 -15.03 -0.83
C ILE A 893 18.18 -16.13 -1.69
N LYS A 894 17.39 -15.77 -2.72
CA LYS A 894 16.85 -16.74 -3.70
C LYS A 894 17.95 -17.41 -4.53
N ALA A 895 19.00 -16.66 -4.89
CA ALA A 895 20.14 -17.16 -5.64
C ALA A 895 21.16 -17.95 -4.78
N GLY A 896 20.91 -18.13 -3.48
CA GLY A 896 21.79 -18.90 -2.60
C GLY A 896 23.04 -18.16 -2.12
N LEU A 897 23.10 -16.83 -2.27
CA LEU A 897 24.20 -15.98 -1.79
C LEU A 897 24.07 -15.70 -0.29
N TYR A 898 23.97 -16.74 0.52
CA TYR A 898 23.59 -16.61 1.93
C TYR A 898 24.63 -15.86 2.76
N ASP A 899 25.92 -16.16 2.59
CA ASP A 899 26.99 -15.47 3.33
C ASP A 899 27.01 -13.97 2.97
N GLU A 900 26.97 -13.65 1.68
CA GLU A 900 26.94 -12.28 1.17
C GLU A 900 25.66 -11.53 1.59
N TYR A 901 24.52 -12.22 1.61
CA TYR A 901 23.25 -11.68 2.10
C TYR A 901 23.35 -11.30 3.57
N TYR A 902 23.81 -12.22 4.44
CA TYR A 902 23.91 -11.97 5.88
C TYR A 902 24.96 -10.92 6.27
N GLU A 903 25.99 -10.74 5.45
CA GLU A 903 26.91 -9.61 5.56
C GLU A 903 26.21 -8.30 5.18
N THR A 904 25.51 -8.28 4.05
CA THR A 904 24.88 -7.09 3.48
C THR A 904 23.74 -6.56 4.36
N ILE A 905 22.86 -7.43 4.87
CA ILE A 905 21.68 -6.98 5.62
C ILE A 905 22.02 -6.20 6.89
N LYS A 906 23.21 -6.41 7.49
CA LYS A 906 23.66 -5.69 8.68
C LYS A 906 23.90 -4.20 8.42
N GLY A 907 24.18 -3.83 7.17
CA GLY A 907 24.37 -2.43 6.73
C GLY A 907 23.19 -1.86 5.94
N ALA A 908 22.24 -2.70 5.50
CA ALA A 908 21.15 -2.29 4.60
C ALA A 908 19.76 -2.32 5.26
N LEU A 909 19.46 -3.31 6.11
CA LEU A 909 18.14 -3.39 6.72
C LEU A 909 18.01 -2.35 7.84
N ILE A 910 16.89 -1.62 7.82
CA ILE A 910 16.53 -0.57 8.78
C ILE A 910 16.79 -0.93 10.26
N PRO A 911 16.45 -2.12 10.80
CA PRO A 911 16.70 -2.43 12.21
C PRO A 911 18.17 -2.44 12.61
N PHE A 912 19.10 -2.57 11.67
CA PHE A 912 20.54 -2.61 11.95
C PHE A 912 21.27 -1.29 11.69
N LEU A 913 20.58 -0.28 11.17
CA LEU A 913 21.17 1.03 10.92
C LEU A 913 21.41 1.82 12.22
N ASP A 914 22.40 2.72 12.20
CA ASP A 914 22.55 3.74 13.24
C ASP A 914 21.33 4.67 13.21
N PRO A 915 20.53 4.74 14.28
CA PRO A 915 19.34 5.59 14.31
C PRO A 915 19.66 7.09 14.21
N ASN A 916 20.86 7.54 14.61
CA ASN A 916 21.26 8.94 14.47
C ASN A 916 21.51 9.31 13.00
N MET A 917 22.04 8.36 12.20
CA MET A 917 22.18 8.49 10.76
C MET A 917 20.82 8.40 10.05
N TYR A 918 20.01 7.39 10.39
CA TYR A 918 18.71 7.18 9.75
C TYR A 918 17.72 8.32 10.05
N GLY A 919 17.78 8.87 11.26
CA GLY A 919 17.03 10.06 11.70
C GLY A 919 15.56 9.81 12.05
N ARG A 920 15.11 8.56 12.04
CA ARG A 920 13.72 8.12 12.34
C ARG A 920 13.73 6.81 13.15
N SER A 921 12.54 6.27 13.44
CA SER A 921 12.39 4.96 14.07
C SER A 921 13.02 3.85 13.22
N THR A 922 13.99 3.12 13.76
CA THR A 922 14.57 1.93 13.08
C THR A 922 13.65 0.71 13.10
N LEU A 923 12.37 0.88 13.47
CA LEU A 923 11.33 -0.11 13.27
C LEU A 923 10.48 0.20 12.02
N GLU A 924 10.55 1.43 11.51
CA GLU A 924 9.70 1.90 10.42
C GLU A 924 10.54 2.11 9.15
N ASN A 925 10.07 1.56 8.04
CA ASN A 925 10.67 1.83 6.74
C ASN A 925 10.51 3.30 6.32
N SER A 926 11.33 3.72 5.37
CA SER A 926 11.12 4.91 4.57
C SER A 926 10.95 4.51 3.09
N SER A 927 10.69 5.45 2.18
CA SER A 927 10.75 5.09 0.75
C SER A 927 12.18 4.99 0.25
N PHE A 928 12.99 5.97 0.63
CA PHE A 928 14.39 6.01 0.26
C PHE A 928 15.25 6.56 1.40
N ILE A 929 16.54 6.27 1.28
CA ILE A 929 17.63 6.84 2.04
C ILE A 929 18.45 7.72 1.09
N ALA A 930 18.76 8.95 1.50
CA ALA A 930 19.59 9.82 0.69
C ALA A 930 21.02 9.28 0.66
N SER A 931 21.51 8.99 -0.54
CA SER A 931 22.84 8.40 -0.76
C SER A 931 23.96 9.41 -0.52
N SER A 932 25.19 8.91 -0.53
CA SER A 932 26.40 9.72 -0.39
C SER A 932 26.76 10.57 -1.60
N VAL A 933 26.05 10.41 -2.73
CA VAL A 933 26.24 11.29 -3.91
C VAL A 933 25.40 12.56 -3.84
N ASN A 934 24.55 12.71 -2.82
CA ASN A 934 23.83 13.96 -2.60
C ASN A 934 24.84 15.09 -2.33
N PRO A 935 24.65 16.31 -2.87
CA PRO A 935 25.55 17.42 -2.58
C PRO A 935 25.46 17.92 -1.13
N ASN A 936 24.41 17.56 -0.39
CA ASN A 936 24.24 17.93 1.02
C ASN A 936 24.66 16.77 1.95
N GLU A 937 25.85 16.85 2.52
CA GLU A 937 26.38 15.82 3.42
C GLU A 937 25.53 15.58 4.67
N ASP A 938 24.76 16.59 5.13
CA ASP A 938 23.89 16.49 6.31
C ASP A 938 22.69 15.53 6.12
N VAL A 939 22.43 15.09 4.89
CA VAL A 939 21.35 14.13 4.60
C VAL A 939 21.82 12.71 4.31
N HIS A 940 23.13 12.47 4.23
CA HIS A 940 23.64 11.15 3.83
C HIS A 940 23.22 10.09 4.87
N GLY A 941 22.56 9.03 4.41
CA GLY A 941 22.05 7.96 5.26
C GLY A 941 20.70 8.22 5.93
N ARG A 942 20.11 9.41 5.74
CA ARG A 942 18.80 9.76 6.33
C ARG A 942 17.63 9.18 5.53
N GLY A 943 16.62 8.67 6.24
CA GLY A 943 15.37 8.17 5.67
C GLY A 943 14.37 9.27 5.35
N PHE A 944 13.72 9.17 4.18
CA PHE A 944 12.69 10.10 3.69
C PHE A 944 11.46 9.38 3.18
N VAL A 945 10.32 10.05 3.35
CA VAL A 945 8.99 9.59 2.97
C VAL A 945 8.51 8.42 3.82
N ALA A 946 7.32 8.54 4.42
CA ALA A 946 6.82 7.62 5.45
C ALA A 946 6.62 6.15 4.98
N ARG A 947 6.44 5.28 5.97
CA ARG A 947 6.60 3.82 5.96
C ARG A 947 5.74 2.95 5.03
N LEU A 948 4.71 3.50 4.36
CA LEU A 948 3.93 2.74 3.37
C LEU A 948 4.74 2.58 2.07
N SER A 949 5.58 1.55 2.00
CA SER A 949 6.55 1.31 0.93
C SER A 949 6.49 -0.15 0.47
N GLY A 950 6.90 -0.42 -0.76
CA GLY A 950 6.98 -1.79 -1.28
C GLY A 950 8.06 -2.62 -0.61
N SER A 951 9.01 -1.97 0.08
CA SER A 951 10.02 -2.64 0.89
C SER A 951 9.42 -3.57 1.96
N THR A 952 8.19 -3.29 2.45
CA THR A 952 7.55 -4.13 3.47
C THR A 952 7.19 -5.52 2.93
N THR A 953 6.64 -5.61 1.72
CA THR A 953 6.32 -6.92 1.10
C THR A 953 7.58 -7.69 0.73
N GLU A 954 8.66 -7.01 0.31
CA GLU A 954 9.92 -7.68 0.02
C GLU A 954 10.55 -8.22 1.31
N MET A 955 10.48 -7.48 2.42
CA MET A 955 10.95 -7.97 3.73
C MET A 955 10.15 -9.18 4.20
N ILE A 956 8.83 -9.19 4.04
CA ILE A 956 8.00 -10.35 4.37
C ILE A 956 8.41 -11.56 3.51
N SER A 957 8.62 -11.37 2.20
CA SER A 957 9.08 -12.44 1.32
C SER A 957 10.49 -12.93 1.70
N MET A 958 11.41 -12.04 2.08
CA MET A 958 12.73 -12.43 2.62
C MET A 958 12.59 -13.20 3.93
N TRP A 959 11.70 -12.79 4.83
CA TRP A 959 11.43 -13.50 6.09
C TRP A 959 10.90 -14.92 5.83
N ILE A 960 9.97 -15.10 4.88
CA ILE A 960 9.51 -16.44 4.47
C ILE A 960 10.70 -17.29 3.96
N GLN A 961 11.55 -16.73 3.09
CA GLN A 961 12.73 -17.42 2.57
C GLN A 961 13.74 -17.77 3.69
N MET A 962 13.94 -16.88 4.66
CA MET A 962 14.81 -17.11 5.81
C MET A 962 14.28 -18.24 6.70
N MET A 963 12.99 -18.22 7.02
CA MET A 963 12.38 -19.14 7.98
C MET A 963 12.02 -20.50 7.38
N MET A 964 11.57 -20.56 6.13
CA MET A 964 11.05 -21.79 5.50
C MET A 964 11.78 -22.20 4.22
N GLY A 965 12.61 -21.33 3.64
CA GLY A 965 13.28 -21.58 2.37
C GLY A 965 12.38 -21.33 1.15
N GLY A 966 12.80 -21.87 -0.01
CA GLY A 966 12.21 -21.57 -1.32
C GLY A 966 10.87 -22.25 -1.62
N LYS A 967 10.55 -23.37 -0.96
CA LYS A 967 9.32 -24.14 -1.15
C LYS A 967 8.78 -24.62 0.19
N VAL A 968 7.70 -24.01 0.66
CA VAL A 968 7.11 -24.37 1.96
C VAL A 968 6.45 -25.76 1.88
N PHE A 969 5.47 -25.92 0.99
CA PHE A 969 4.86 -27.20 0.68
C PHE A 969 5.30 -27.72 -0.69
N THR A 970 5.45 -29.04 -0.80
CA THR A 970 5.64 -29.79 -2.05
C THR A 970 4.60 -30.90 -2.17
N TYR A 971 4.40 -31.42 -3.37
CA TYR A 971 3.52 -32.56 -3.63
C TYR A 971 4.34 -33.69 -4.27
N GLU A 972 4.63 -34.72 -3.48
CA GLU A 972 5.56 -35.81 -3.79
C GLU A 972 4.83 -37.14 -3.68
N ASP A 973 4.90 -37.99 -4.72
CA ASP A 973 4.27 -39.31 -4.74
C ASP A 973 2.78 -39.33 -4.34
N GLY A 974 2.03 -38.29 -4.74
CA GLY A 974 0.60 -38.14 -4.43
C GLY A 974 0.31 -37.70 -2.99
N LYS A 975 1.32 -37.22 -2.26
CA LYS A 975 1.18 -36.75 -0.88
C LYS A 975 1.73 -35.34 -0.72
N LEU A 976 1.07 -34.55 0.11
CA LEU A 976 1.56 -33.25 0.53
C LEU A 976 2.76 -33.42 1.48
N ALA A 977 3.79 -32.59 1.32
CA ALA A 977 4.94 -32.53 2.21
C ALA A 977 5.18 -31.08 2.65
N LEU A 978 5.38 -30.87 3.95
CA LEU A 978 5.84 -29.60 4.51
C LEU A 978 7.34 -29.70 4.77
N ASN A 979 8.11 -28.78 4.21
CA ASN A 979 9.57 -28.77 4.29
C ASN A 979 10.07 -27.78 5.36
N PHE A 980 11.12 -28.17 6.07
CA PHE A 980 11.83 -27.34 7.04
C PHE A 980 13.25 -27.11 6.53
N ASP A 981 13.42 -26.09 5.69
CA ASP A 981 14.70 -25.74 5.06
C ASP A 981 15.12 -24.27 5.35
N PRO A 982 15.26 -23.88 6.62
CA PRO A 982 15.59 -22.50 6.97
C PRO A 982 16.97 -22.10 6.44
N LYS A 983 17.11 -20.83 6.05
CA LYS A 983 18.39 -20.21 5.66
C LYS A 983 18.79 -19.16 6.69
N LEU A 984 19.08 -19.61 7.91
CA LEU A 984 19.34 -18.78 9.09
C LEU A 984 20.83 -18.78 9.48
N ALA A 985 21.34 -17.59 9.76
CA ALA A 985 22.68 -17.44 10.31
C ALA A 985 22.66 -17.75 11.82
N ASN A 986 23.74 -18.35 12.34
CA ASN A 986 23.86 -18.75 13.74
C ASN A 986 23.62 -17.59 14.71
N TRP A 987 24.00 -16.37 14.32
CA TRP A 987 23.84 -15.20 15.19
C TRP A 987 22.38 -14.82 15.46
N LEU A 988 21.40 -15.34 14.72
CA LEU A 988 19.96 -15.13 14.95
C LEU A 988 19.37 -16.06 16.03
N PHE A 989 20.07 -17.11 16.43
CA PHE A 989 19.57 -18.06 17.42
C PHE A 989 19.75 -17.53 18.84
N ASP A 990 18.65 -17.35 19.57
CA ASP A 990 18.60 -16.97 20.97
C ASP A 990 18.74 -18.22 21.84
N GLU A 991 19.87 -18.38 22.53
CA GLU A 991 20.20 -19.59 23.29
C GLU A 991 19.99 -20.90 22.48
N GLY A 992 20.35 -20.85 21.19
CA GLY A 992 20.17 -21.98 20.26
C GLY A 992 18.76 -22.12 19.69
N LYS A 993 17.88 -21.12 19.83
CA LYS A 993 16.49 -21.17 19.35
C LYS A 993 16.10 -20.01 18.43
N VAL A 994 15.26 -20.30 17.44
CA VAL A 994 14.47 -19.32 16.70
C VAL A 994 13.04 -19.81 16.65
N THR A 995 12.07 -18.94 16.98
CA THR A 995 10.65 -19.27 16.91
C THR A 995 9.94 -18.31 15.97
N PHE A 996 9.07 -18.83 15.11
CA PHE A 996 8.24 -18.01 14.23
C PHE A 996 6.87 -18.64 14.00
N ARG A 997 5.88 -17.81 13.64
CA ARG A 997 4.53 -18.24 13.33
C ARG A 997 4.41 -18.62 11.85
N LEU A 998 4.06 -19.87 11.56
CA LEU A 998 3.74 -20.37 10.24
C LEU A 998 2.21 -20.45 10.06
N LEU A 999 1.70 -19.98 8.91
CA LEU A 999 0.27 -20.03 8.56
C LEU A 999 -0.65 -19.44 9.66
N SER A 1000 -0.18 -18.40 10.35
CA SER A 1000 -0.83 -17.68 11.46
C SER A 1000 -1.18 -18.49 12.70
N THR A 1001 -1.07 -19.82 12.65
CA THR A 1001 -1.62 -20.74 13.67
C THR A 1001 -0.57 -21.64 14.32
N CYS A 1002 0.57 -21.88 13.68
CA CYS A 1002 1.56 -22.85 14.13
C CYS A 1002 2.88 -22.18 14.53
N ASP A 1003 3.26 -22.24 15.81
CA ASP A 1003 4.58 -21.80 16.28
C ASP A 1003 5.64 -22.87 15.95
N VAL A 1004 6.51 -22.58 15.00
CA VAL A 1004 7.65 -23.44 14.64
C VAL A 1004 8.88 -22.95 15.40
N THR A 1005 9.50 -23.84 16.18
CA THR A 1005 10.74 -23.56 16.91
C THR A 1005 11.89 -24.40 16.37
N TYR A 1006 12.86 -23.72 15.76
CA TYR A 1006 14.15 -24.30 15.38
C TYR A 1006 15.08 -24.35 16.59
N ILE A 1007 15.62 -25.54 16.89
CA ILE A 1007 16.52 -25.81 18.03
C ILE A 1007 17.87 -26.26 17.48
N ASN A 1008 18.82 -25.33 17.44
CA ASN A 1008 20.16 -25.52 16.90
C ASN A 1008 21.23 -25.22 17.96
N ASN A 1009 21.74 -26.28 18.59
CA ASN A 1009 22.81 -26.20 19.60
C ASN A 1009 24.21 -26.44 19.02
N THR A 1010 24.34 -26.49 17.69
CA THR A 1010 25.61 -26.83 17.01
C THR A 1010 26.57 -25.63 16.90
N GLY A 1011 26.05 -24.41 17.04
CA GLY A 1011 26.79 -23.17 16.79
C GLY A 1011 27.03 -22.84 15.31
N LYS A 1012 26.40 -23.58 14.39
CA LYS A 1012 26.57 -23.45 12.93
C LYS A 1012 25.36 -22.77 12.29
N ASN A 1013 25.55 -22.16 11.12
CA ASN A 1013 24.47 -21.68 10.26
C ASN A 1013 23.60 -22.87 9.77
N THR A 1014 22.36 -22.63 9.35
CA THR A 1014 21.51 -23.65 8.71
C THR A 1014 21.69 -23.73 7.19
N TYR A 1015 22.69 -23.02 6.66
CA TYR A 1015 23.07 -22.98 5.26
C TYR A 1015 24.60 -23.13 5.10
N GLY A 1016 25.05 -23.40 3.87
CA GLY A 1016 26.47 -23.58 3.54
C GLY A 1016 26.95 -25.04 3.65
N VAL A 1017 28.23 -25.26 3.38
CA VAL A 1017 28.84 -26.61 3.32
C VAL A 1017 28.82 -27.31 4.69
N ASP A 1018 29.07 -26.55 5.76
CA ASP A 1018 29.11 -27.05 7.14
C ASP A 1018 27.79 -26.81 7.89
N ALA A 1019 26.67 -26.68 7.17
CA ALA A 1019 25.36 -26.36 7.76
C ALA A 1019 24.93 -27.37 8.84
N ALA A 1020 24.28 -26.85 9.89
CA ALA A 1020 23.49 -27.67 10.80
C ALA A 1020 22.35 -28.34 10.03
N LYS A 1021 22.09 -29.63 10.27
CA LYS A 1021 21.05 -30.39 9.54
C LYS A 1021 19.92 -30.79 10.46
N VAL A 1022 18.70 -30.84 9.93
CA VAL A 1022 17.54 -31.32 10.69
C VAL A 1022 17.76 -32.80 11.04
N SER A 1023 17.76 -33.10 12.34
CA SER A 1023 17.87 -34.45 12.90
C SER A 1023 16.50 -35.07 13.20
N LYS A 1024 15.56 -34.25 13.66
CA LYS A 1024 14.18 -34.69 13.92
C LYS A 1024 13.19 -33.53 13.97
N VAL A 1025 11.92 -33.86 13.71
CA VAL A 1025 10.76 -32.98 13.89
C VAL A 1025 9.85 -33.58 14.94
N GLU A 1026 9.45 -32.78 15.93
CA GLU A 1026 8.54 -33.18 17.00
C GLU A 1026 7.26 -32.35 17.01
N ILE A 1027 6.14 -33.04 17.24
CA ILE A 1027 4.81 -32.47 17.44
C ILE A 1027 4.25 -33.09 18.71
N ASN A 1028 3.75 -32.28 19.65
CA ASN A 1028 3.23 -32.75 20.95
C ASN A 1028 4.19 -33.65 21.74
N GLY A 1029 5.51 -33.48 21.56
CA GLY A 1029 6.55 -34.28 22.22
C GLY A 1029 6.83 -35.65 21.56
N GLU A 1030 6.14 -35.97 20.46
CA GLU A 1030 6.39 -37.18 19.67
C GLU A 1030 7.22 -36.86 18.43
N THR A 1031 8.23 -37.68 18.13
CA THR A 1031 9.00 -37.56 16.89
C THR A 1031 8.16 -38.03 15.71
N VAL A 1032 7.80 -37.12 14.82
CA VAL A 1032 6.96 -37.39 13.63
C VAL A 1032 7.79 -37.55 12.35
N ALA A 1033 9.02 -37.04 12.33
CA ALA A 1033 9.97 -37.24 11.23
C ALA A 1033 11.42 -37.22 11.74
N THR A 1034 12.29 -37.89 11.00
CA THR A 1034 13.76 -37.90 11.20
C THR A 1034 14.50 -37.24 10.03
N GLU A 1035 13.75 -36.51 9.21
CA GLU A 1035 14.21 -35.73 8.07
C GLU A 1035 13.66 -34.30 8.19
N GLY A 1036 14.17 -33.39 7.37
CA GLY A 1036 13.70 -31.99 7.29
C GLY A 1036 12.32 -31.81 6.65
N LYS A 1037 11.41 -32.78 6.77
CA LYS A 1037 10.05 -32.70 6.23
C LYS A 1037 9.06 -33.59 6.97
N ILE A 1038 7.79 -33.20 6.96
CA ILE A 1038 6.64 -34.05 7.35
C ILE A 1038 5.73 -34.27 6.14
N VAL A 1039 5.12 -35.45 6.03
CA VAL A 1039 4.40 -35.87 4.81
C VAL A 1039 2.99 -36.41 5.11
N GLY A 1040 2.09 -36.32 4.13
CA GLY A 1040 0.72 -36.83 4.19
C GLY A 1040 -0.16 -36.07 5.19
N GLU A 1041 -0.97 -36.81 5.95
CA GLU A 1041 -1.97 -36.28 6.88
C GLU A 1041 -1.41 -35.25 7.88
N MET A 1042 -0.15 -35.39 8.29
CA MET A 1042 0.47 -34.44 9.22
C MET A 1042 0.77 -33.09 8.55
N ALA A 1043 1.23 -33.09 7.30
CA ALA A 1043 1.42 -31.86 6.53
C ALA A 1043 0.09 -31.17 6.26
N GLU A 1044 -0.95 -31.94 5.91
CA GLU A 1044 -2.33 -31.46 5.75
C GLU A 1044 -2.87 -30.87 7.05
N ALA A 1045 -2.62 -31.52 8.20
CA ALA A 1045 -3.04 -31.00 9.50
C ALA A 1045 -2.39 -29.65 9.85
N VAL A 1046 -1.12 -29.43 9.49
CA VAL A 1046 -0.47 -28.12 9.65
C VAL A 1046 -1.11 -27.09 8.71
N ARG A 1047 -1.29 -27.43 7.43
CA ARG A 1047 -1.93 -26.54 6.44
C ARG A 1047 -3.35 -26.14 6.85
N ASP A 1048 -4.09 -27.07 7.45
CA ASP A 1048 -5.46 -26.87 7.94
C ASP A 1048 -5.54 -26.08 9.25
N GLY A 1049 -4.41 -25.76 9.89
CA GLY A 1049 -4.36 -25.08 11.19
C GLY A 1049 -4.75 -25.95 12.38
N LYS A 1050 -4.61 -27.28 12.26
CA LYS A 1050 -4.90 -28.25 13.34
C LYS A 1050 -3.71 -28.49 14.27
N ILE A 1051 -2.52 -28.02 13.89
CA ILE A 1051 -1.28 -28.13 14.68
C ILE A 1051 -0.83 -26.73 15.11
N ASN A 1052 -0.66 -26.53 16.41
CA ASN A 1052 -0.34 -25.22 16.98
C ASN A 1052 1.15 -25.01 17.25
N ALA A 1053 1.95 -26.08 17.31
CA ALA A 1053 3.38 -25.99 17.60
C ALA A 1053 4.18 -27.15 17.00
N ILE A 1054 5.38 -26.85 16.52
CA ILE A 1054 6.35 -27.82 15.97
C ILE A 1054 7.74 -27.47 16.49
N ASN A 1055 8.48 -28.46 16.98
CA ASN A 1055 9.90 -28.33 17.30
C ASN A 1055 10.75 -29.04 16.25
N VAL A 1056 11.75 -28.37 15.70
CA VAL A 1056 12.64 -28.91 14.68
C VAL A 1056 14.08 -28.81 15.20
N TYR A 1057 14.73 -29.97 15.35
CA TYR A 1057 16.04 -30.07 15.99
C TYR A 1057 17.14 -30.21 14.96
N PHE A 1058 18.29 -29.57 15.20
CA PHE A 1058 19.47 -29.64 14.35
C PHE A 1058 20.64 -30.37 15.02
N GLU A 1059 21.45 -31.05 14.21
CA GLU A 1059 22.69 -31.73 14.61
C GLU A 1059 23.93 -31.31 13.79
#